data_AF-A0A8K0Q8P0-F1
#
_entry.id   AF-A0A8K0Q8P0-F1
#
_cell.length_a   1.000
_cell.length_b   1.000
_cell.length_c   1.000
_cell.angle_alpha   90.00
_cell.angle_beta   90.00
_cell.angle_gamma   90.00
#
_symmetry.space_group_name_H-M   'P 1'
#
loop_
_entity.id
_entity.type
_entity.pdbx_description
1 polymer ?
#
loop_
_entity_poly.entity_id
_entity_poly.type
_entity_poly.pdbx_seq_one_letter_code
_entity_poly.pdbx_strand_id
1 'polypeptide(L)'
;MTRTFRLAVLECDTPVPPVLEARGTYGEVFRQLLAKGQQGLGPKSSDVQIDISKWDVVANQSFPNVDEIDGLWLSGSKHTSFADDAWIVALVEYVKKVLTTTKIPVVGICFGHQIIGRALGAKVGVSPGGWEISVDKIDLSEEGQKLLGVPSLGLHQMHRDAVLEVPEGLVNLGSSPKCGIQGLYQAGRLISFQAHPEFDGFIMPRILETRHNQKIFDDAMFEDGMARAQEHQDGVLMSNAIRTISPSSGEVIFECPGTSVDEARASVDRAHAAFLSYRKTSLDERKALTIKALDVLAGIKDQLAQELSVQMGRPIKFAGAEIDTMRKRADYLLDIASEALAHLPGQDEPGFRRWISKESVGPVLIVGAWNFPYLITINTLVPALLAGNSVILKPSPQTPQVADRLKEAFDKAGLPADVFQVLHTGSLETVKEIAKLPAIKQICFTGSTAGGLAIREATAGRIVPVNLELGGKDPAYVRADADLKWTAANIVDGAIFNSGQSCCAVERVYVHQDVHDDFVRELQSELEGYKLGDSLDQSTTIGPVISKAAVKSIQAQVDDALQKGAVDATPANASFSTLPQAGSYIAPRLLTNVTHDMSVMTAETFGPLIPVMKVESDEQAVKLMNDSEYGLTASIWTKDIARGEELEADIEAGTVFINRCDCPNPDLAWIGWKNSGLGSTLGPRAFDAFVTMKSHHIRQTHG
;
A
#
# COMPACT_ATOMS: atom_id res chain seq x y z
N MET A 1 16.44 -15.28 -19.94
CA MET A 1 17.81 -15.62 -19.51
C MET A 1 18.14 -14.65 -18.39
N THR A 2 18.38 -15.14 -17.18
CA THR A 2 18.82 -14.29 -16.07
C THR A 2 20.12 -13.62 -16.50
N ARG A 3 20.11 -12.29 -16.60
CA ARG A 3 21.30 -11.53 -16.91
C ARG A 3 22.13 -11.49 -15.63
N THR A 4 23.29 -12.13 -15.65
CA THR A 4 24.24 -11.95 -14.55
C THR A 4 24.81 -10.54 -14.64
N PHE A 5 24.65 -9.76 -13.58
CA PHE A 5 25.36 -8.52 -13.37
C PHE A 5 26.54 -8.82 -12.45
N ARG A 6 27.71 -8.95 -13.06
CA ARG A 6 28.96 -9.33 -12.40
C ARG A 6 29.54 -8.10 -11.71
N LEU A 7 29.22 -7.95 -10.43
CA LEU A 7 29.72 -6.86 -9.61
C LEU A 7 31.02 -7.30 -8.94
N ALA A 8 32.11 -6.64 -9.30
CA ALA A 8 33.37 -6.80 -8.58
C ALA A 8 33.41 -5.87 -7.37
N VAL A 9 33.54 -6.46 -6.17
CA VAL A 9 33.83 -5.72 -4.95
C VAL A 9 35.33 -5.79 -4.69
N LEU A 10 35.99 -4.63 -4.80
CA LEU A 10 37.40 -4.49 -4.42
C LEU A 10 37.46 -4.22 -2.91
N GLU A 11 38.00 -5.18 -2.17
CA GLU A 11 38.15 -5.11 -0.72
C GLU A 11 39.46 -4.40 -0.39
N CYS A 12 39.35 -3.12 -0.02
CA CYS A 12 40.47 -2.25 0.28
C CYS A 12 40.92 -2.30 1.75
N ASP A 13 40.27 -3.12 2.58
CA ASP A 13 40.64 -3.35 3.99
C ASP A 13 39.94 -4.60 4.55
N THR A 14 40.35 -5.02 5.74
CA THR A 14 39.70 -6.06 6.53
C THR A 14 38.94 -5.43 7.70
N PRO A 15 37.68 -5.81 7.98
CA PRO A 15 36.96 -5.35 9.17
C PRO A 15 37.69 -5.64 10.47
N VAL A 16 37.42 -4.86 11.51
CA VAL A 16 37.96 -5.09 12.85
C VAL A 16 37.49 -6.46 13.38
N PRO A 17 38.26 -7.17 14.23
CA PRO A 17 37.99 -8.56 14.59
C PRO A 17 36.55 -8.85 15.06
N PRO A 18 35.91 -8.03 15.93
CA PRO A 18 34.53 -8.28 16.33
C PRO A 18 33.52 -8.20 15.17
N VAL A 19 33.78 -7.33 14.19
CA VAL A 19 32.93 -7.18 13.00
C VAL A 19 33.21 -8.30 12.02
N LEU A 20 34.48 -8.66 11.82
CA LEU A 20 34.87 -9.77 10.96
C LEU A 20 34.26 -11.09 11.44
N GLU A 21 34.30 -11.35 12.75
CA GLU A 21 33.71 -12.54 13.38
C GLU A 21 32.17 -12.56 13.21
N ALA A 22 31.51 -11.42 13.41
CA ALA A 22 30.04 -11.36 13.38
C ALA A 22 29.43 -11.21 11.98
N ARG A 23 30.14 -10.58 11.04
CA ARG A 23 29.59 -10.13 9.74
C ARG A 23 30.41 -10.58 8.52
N GLY A 24 31.61 -11.13 8.71
CA GLY A 24 32.52 -11.49 7.62
C GLY A 24 33.29 -10.29 7.06
N THR A 25 33.87 -10.42 5.86
CA THR A 25 34.63 -9.33 5.23
C THR A 25 33.71 -8.22 4.74
N TYR A 26 34.24 -7.07 4.32
CA TYR A 26 33.40 -6.00 3.76
C TYR A 26 32.64 -6.45 2.52
N GLY A 27 33.23 -7.32 1.69
CA GLY A 27 32.54 -7.96 0.59
C GLY A 27 31.39 -8.87 1.04
N GLU A 28 31.47 -9.54 2.20
CA GLU A 28 30.30 -10.20 2.78
C GLU A 28 29.24 -9.22 3.25
N VAL A 29 29.63 -8.11 3.90
CA VAL A 29 28.69 -7.06 4.35
C VAL A 29 27.93 -6.47 3.16
N PHE A 30 28.63 -6.01 2.11
CA PHE A 30 28.01 -5.48 0.91
C PHE A 30 27.20 -6.54 0.17
N ARG A 31 27.66 -7.80 0.12
CA ARG A 31 26.86 -8.89 -0.44
C ARG A 31 25.54 -9.04 0.31
N GLN A 32 25.53 -9.00 1.64
CA GLN A 32 24.32 -9.09 2.44
C GLN A 32 23.40 -7.87 2.24
N LEU A 33 23.95 -6.66 2.20
CA LEU A 33 23.16 -5.43 2.01
C LEU A 33 22.59 -5.32 0.60
N LEU A 34 23.39 -5.56 -0.43
CA LEU A 34 22.93 -5.56 -1.82
C LEU A 34 21.95 -6.71 -2.06
N ALA A 35 22.13 -7.87 -1.42
CA ALA A 35 21.11 -8.91 -1.43
C ALA A 35 19.79 -8.42 -0.81
N LYS A 36 19.82 -7.71 0.33
CA LYS A 36 18.62 -7.10 0.94
C LYS A 36 18.01 -5.99 0.09
N GLY A 37 18.82 -5.14 -0.53
CA GLY A 37 18.36 -4.07 -1.44
C GLY A 37 17.77 -4.63 -2.73
N GLN A 38 18.41 -5.64 -3.32
CA GLN A 38 17.88 -6.40 -4.46
C GLN A 38 16.53 -7.05 -4.12
N GLN A 39 16.39 -7.57 -2.90
CA GLN A 39 15.11 -8.07 -2.37
C GLN A 39 14.08 -6.94 -2.22
N GLY A 40 14.47 -5.76 -1.73
CA GLY A 40 13.60 -4.60 -1.51
C GLY A 40 13.09 -3.91 -2.78
N LEU A 41 13.80 -4.02 -3.91
CA LEU A 41 13.38 -3.48 -5.22
C LEU A 41 12.27 -4.30 -5.91
N GLY A 42 11.89 -5.44 -5.34
CA GLY A 42 10.80 -6.28 -5.85
C GLY A 42 11.10 -6.87 -7.24
N PRO A 43 10.07 -7.21 -8.05
CA PRO A 43 10.21 -8.02 -9.28
C PRO A 43 11.15 -7.45 -10.35
N LYS A 44 11.42 -6.14 -10.33
CA LYS A 44 12.34 -5.48 -11.28
C LYS A 44 13.79 -5.96 -11.15
N SER A 45 14.15 -6.66 -10.07
CA SER A 45 15.48 -7.24 -9.89
C SER A 45 15.59 -8.72 -10.30
N SER A 46 14.47 -9.39 -10.65
CA SER A 46 14.43 -10.85 -10.87
C SER A 46 15.15 -11.35 -12.13
N ASP A 47 15.22 -10.51 -13.17
CA ASP A 47 15.95 -10.80 -14.40
C ASP A 47 17.46 -10.55 -14.26
N VAL A 48 17.91 -10.02 -13.12
CA VAL A 48 19.29 -9.65 -12.88
C VAL A 48 19.81 -10.39 -11.66
N GLN A 49 20.70 -11.35 -11.87
CA GLN A 49 21.44 -11.96 -10.77
C GLN A 49 22.69 -11.12 -10.52
N ILE A 50 22.80 -10.52 -9.34
CA ILE A 50 24.03 -9.82 -8.96
C ILE A 50 25.03 -10.90 -8.52
N ASP A 51 26.01 -11.18 -9.36
CA ASP A 51 27.13 -12.05 -9.02
C ASP A 51 28.24 -11.20 -8.43
N ILE A 52 28.51 -11.42 -7.14
CA ILE A 52 29.43 -10.58 -6.37
C ILE A 52 30.74 -11.32 -6.17
N SER A 53 31.72 -10.95 -6.99
CA SER A 53 33.10 -11.39 -6.85
C SER A 53 33.86 -10.46 -5.89
N LYS A 54 34.67 -11.03 -5.01
CA LYS A 54 35.48 -10.27 -4.04
C LYS A 54 36.94 -10.33 -4.44
N TRP A 55 37.61 -9.20 -4.37
CA TRP A 55 39.00 -9.06 -4.79
C TRP A 55 39.77 -8.34 -3.69
N ASP A 56 40.65 -9.08 -3.01
CA ASP A 56 41.58 -8.52 -2.04
C ASP A 56 42.69 -7.78 -2.78
N VAL A 57 42.57 -6.46 -2.81
CA VAL A 57 43.54 -5.59 -3.47
C VAL A 57 44.71 -5.23 -2.57
N VAL A 58 44.62 -5.49 -1.26
CA VAL A 58 45.65 -5.10 -0.29
C VAL A 58 46.70 -6.19 -0.16
N ALA A 59 46.29 -7.41 0.22
CA ALA A 59 47.23 -8.50 0.47
C ALA A 59 47.67 -9.20 -0.82
N ASN A 60 46.75 -9.34 -1.78
CA ASN A 60 46.98 -10.15 -2.99
C ASN A 60 47.16 -9.33 -4.27
N GLN A 61 46.90 -8.01 -4.23
CA GLN A 61 46.91 -7.12 -5.41
C GLN A 61 46.14 -7.72 -6.60
N SER A 62 45.01 -8.36 -6.29
CA SER A 62 44.24 -9.10 -7.27
C SER A 62 43.16 -8.22 -7.85
N PHE A 63 43.01 -8.22 -9.18
CA PHE A 63 42.03 -7.39 -9.89
C PHE A 63 41.24 -8.22 -10.91
N PRO A 64 39.93 -7.96 -11.04
CA PRO A 64 39.13 -8.63 -12.06
C PRO A 64 39.55 -8.20 -13.47
N ASN A 65 39.37 -9.08 -14.45
CA ASN A 65 39.43 -8.66 -15.83
C ASN A 65 38.25 -7.70 -16.12
N VAL A 66 38.54 -6.55 -16.72
CA VAL A 66 37.55 -5.47 -16.94
C VAL A 66 36.42 -5.89 -17.89
N ASP A 67 36.71 -6.81 -18.82
CA ASP A 67 35.74 -7.36 -19.77
C ASP A 67 34.81 -8.41 -19.13
N GLU A 68 35.16 -8.87 -17.92
CA GLU A 68 34.44 -9.91 -17.20
C GLU A 68 33.51 -9.36 -16.11
N ILE A 69 33.42 -8.04 -15.95
CA ILE A 69 32.58 -7.39 -14.93
C ILE A 69 31.58 -6.42 -15.56
N ASP A 70 30.42 -6.27 -14.92
CA ASP A 70 29.34 -5.36 -15.33
C ASP A 70 29.19 -4.17 -14.39
N GLY A 71 29.88 -4.20 -13.25
CA GLY A 71 29.97 -3.08 -12.32
C GLY A 71 31.15 -3.23 -11.38
N LEU A 72 31.59 -2.13 -10.81
CA LEU A 72 32.69 -2.09 -9.86
C LEU A 72 32.25 -1.41 -8.57
N TRP A 73 32.57 -2.00 -7.43
CA TRP A 73 32.29 -1.47 -6.11
C TRP A 73 33.59 -1.42 -5.30
N LEU A 74 33.95 -0.24 -4.80
CA LEU A 74 35.15 -0.05 -3.99
C LEU A 74 34.74 0.14 -2.53
N SER A 75 35.25 -0.71 -1.64
CA SER A 75 35.01 -0.58 -0.21
C SER A 75 35.79 0.60 0.38
N GLY A 76 35.41 0.98 1.61
CA GLY A 76 36.26 1.83 2.44
C GLY A 76 37.56 1.13 2.86
N SER A 77 38.45 1.91 3.47
CA SER A 77 39.72 1.43 3.98
C SER A 77 40.27 2.30 5.10
N LYS A 78 41.05 1.70 6.00
CA LYS A 78 41.89 2.43 6.97
C LYS A 78 43.14 3.08 6.38
N HIS A 79 43.52 2.73 5.15
CA HIS A 79 44.75 3.17 4.52
C HIS A 79 44.61 4.57 3.91
N THR A 80 45.76 5.21 3.64
CA THR A 80 45.83 6.53 3.02
C THR A 80 45.85 6.43 1.51
N SER A 81 44.80 6.92 0.84
CA SER A 81 44.54 6.72 -0.60
C SER A 81 45.53 7.39 -1.56
N PHE A 82 46.26 8.41 -1.08
CA PHE A 82 47.30 9.11 -1.82
C PHE A 82 48.72 8.66 -1.45
N ALA A 83 48.88 7.61 -0.64
CA ALA A 83 50.18 6.98 -0.47
C ALA A 83 50.61 6.26 -1.76
N ASP A 84 51.92 6.15 -1.95
CA ASP A 84 52.53 5.44 -3.09
C ASP A 84 52.86 3.97 -2.75
N ASP A 85 52.07 3.38 -1.85
CA ASP A 85 52.11 1.94 -1.62
C ASP A 85 51.80 1.21 -2.94
N ALA A 86 52.59 0.20 -3.27
CA ALA A 86 52.53 -0.46 -4.57
C ALA A 86 51.11 -0.95 -4.93
N TRP A 87 50.36 -1.46 -3.95
CA TRP A 87 48.99 -1.93 -4.15
C TRP A 87 47.99 -0.79 -4.40
N ILE A 88 48.20 0.40 -3.80
CA ILE A 88 47.36 1.58 -4.02
C ILE A 88 47.60 2.13 -5.42
N VAL A 89 48.87 2.23 -5.84
CA VAL A 89 49.22 2.65 -7.20
C VAL A 89 48.61 1.70 -8.23
N ALA A 90 48.72 0.38 -8.01
CA ALA A 90 48.10 -0.62 -8.87
C ALA A 90 46.56 -0.48 -8.92
N LEU A 91 45.91 -0.23 -7.77
CA LEU A 91 44.47 0.00 -7.69
C LEU A 91 44.04 1.26 -8.44
N VAL A 92 44.78 2.37 -8.31
CA VAL A 92 44.49 3.62 -9.03
C VAL A 92 44.58 3.41 -10.54
N GLU A 93 45.65 2.77 -11.02
CA GLU A 93 45.81 2.47 -12.45
C GLU A 93 44.72 1.53 -12.97
N TYR A 94 44.31 0.54 -12.17
CA TYR A 94 43.20 -0.34 -12.52
C TYR A 94 41.88 0.42 -12.63
N VAL A 95 41.53 1.25 -11.64
CA VAL A 95 40.29 2.04 -11.64
C VAL A 95 40.30 3.05 -12.79
N LYS A 96 41.44 3.69 -13.07
CA LYS A 96 41.62 4.57 -14.23
C LYS A 96 41.37 3.83 -15.53
N LYS A 97 41.91 2.62 -15.68
CA LYS A 97 41.63 1.76 -16.83
C LYS A 97 40.14 1.47 -16.94
N VAL A 98 39.46 1.07 -15.88
CA VAL A 98 38.00 0.82 -15.89
C VAL A 98 37.22 2.07 -16.32
N LEU A 99 37.52 3.24 -15.75
CA LEU A 99 36.81 4.49 -16.02
C LEU A 99 37.00 4.98 -17.45
N THR A 100 38.18 4.76 -18.04
CA THR A 100 38.53 5.26 -19.37
C THR A 100 38.19 4.29 -20.50
N THR A 101 38.20 2.98 -20.23
CA THR A 101 38.01 1.94 -21.27
C THR A 101 36.63 1.31 -21.27
N THR A 102 35.82 1.51 -20.21
CA THR A 102 34.50 0.87 -20.06
C THR A 102 33.40 1.86 -19.69
N LYS A 103 32.15 1.43 -19.90
CA LYS A 103 30.95 2.18 -19.49
C LYS A 103 30.21 1.55 -18.30
N ILE A 104 30.82 0.58 -17.62
CA ILE A 104 30.17 -0.13 -16.51
C ILE A 104 29.94 0.82 -15.33
N PRO A 105 28.83 0.76 -14.59
CA PRO A 105 28.65 1.56 -13.38
C PRO A 105 29.74 1.31 -12.33
N VAL A 106 30.18 2.38 -11.66
CA VAL A 106 31.18 2.34 -10.59
C VAL A 106 30.62 2.95 -9.32
N VAL A 107 30.78 2.26 -8.20
CA VAL A 107 30.42 2.72 -6.86
C VAL A 107 31.65 2.83 -5.98
N GLY A 108 31.80 3.95 -5.27
CA GLY A 108 32.89 4.15 -4.32
C GLY A 108 32.38 4.51 -2.94
N ILE A 109 32.87 3.80 -1.92
CA ILE A 109 32.56 4.05 -0.51
C ILE A 109 33.83 4.54 0.19
N CYS A 110 33.78 5.71 0.81
CA CYS A 110 34.87 6.31 1.59
C CYS A 110 36.22 6.29 0.83
N PHE A 111 37.16 5.41 1.18
CA PHE A 111 38.41 5.22 0.44
C PHE A 111 38.20 5.00 -1.06
N GLY A 112 37.18 4.23 -1.45
CA GLY A 112 36.82 4.03 -2.85
C GLY A 112 36.46 5.31 -3.60
N HIS A 113 35.78 6.26 -2.92
CA HIS A 113 35.51 7.60 -3.46
C HIS A 113 36.82 8.35 -3.75
N GLN A 114 37.81 8.23 -2.88
CA GLN A 114 39.12 8.88 -3.02
C GLN A 114 39.93 8.28 -4.17
N ILE A 115 39.93 6.96 -4.30
CA ILE A 115 40.61 6.26 -5.40
C ILE A 115 40.02 6.67 -6.76
N ILE A 116 38.69 6.79 -6.86
CA ILE A 116 38.01 7.29 -8.08
C ILE A 116 38.51 8.70 -8.42
N GLY A 117 38.57 9.60 -7.43
CA GLY A 117 39.11 10.95 -7.63
C GLY A 117 40.53 10.92 -8.17
N ARG A 118 41.43 10.18 -7.51
CA ARG A 118 42.84 10.04 -7.92
C ARG A 118 42.97 9.43 -9.32
N ALA A 119 42.18 8.42 -9.65
CA ALA A 119 42.19 7.75 -10.95
C ALA A 119 41.76 8.69 -12.11
N LEU A 120 40.88 9.64 -11.83
CA LEU A 120 40.44 10.68 -12.77
C LEU A 120 41.31 11.94 -12.75
N GLY A 121 42.45 11.90 -12.04
CA GLY A 121 43.40 13.00 -12.01
C GLY A 121 43.07 14.11 -11.03
N ALA A 122 42.07 13.94 -10.17
CA ALA A 122 41.80 14.92 -9.11
C ALA A 122 42.86 14.84 -8.00
N LYS A 123 43.09 15.99 -7.35
CA LYS A 123 43.93 16.06 -6.16
C LYS A 123 43.24 15.35 -4.98
N VAL A 124 43.94 14.42 -4.35
CA VAL A 124 43.51 13.70 -3.14
C VAL A 124 44.55 13.89 -2.05
N GLY A 125 44.11 14.15 -0.82
CA GLY A 125 45.00 14.49 0.28
C GLY A 125 44.34 14.39 1.64
N VAL A 126 45.06 14.78 2.68
CA VAL A 126 44.49 14.96 4.02
C VAL A 126 43.44 16.07 3.96
N SER A 127 42.26 15.79 4.50
CA SER A 127 41.21 16.77 4.66
C SER A 127 41.70 17.95 5.50
N PRO A 128 41.58 19.20 5.02
CA PRO A 128 41.92 20.39 5.81
C PRO A 128 41.13 20.47 7.14
N GLY A 129 39.94 19.85 7.19
CA GLY A 129 39.09 19.81 8.38
C GLY A 129 39.39 18.68 9.37
N GLY A 130 40.35 17.80 9.07
CA GLY A 130 40.72 16.68 9.94
C GLY A 130 39.74 15.49 9.85
N TRP A 131 39.53 14.80 10.97
CA TRP A 131 38.74 13.57 11.04
C TRP A 131 37.22 13.83 11.04
N GLU A 132 36.51 12.98 10.30
CA GLU A 132 35.06 12.75 10.37
C GLU A 132 34.82 11.29 10.78
N ILE A 133 33.99 11.11 11.82
CA ILE A 133 33.70 9.81 12.45
C ILE A 133 32.22 9.75 12.83
N SER A 134 31.63 8.55 12.90
CA SER A 134 30.22 8.35 13.29
C SER A 134 29.23 9.12 12.41
N VAL A 135 27.95 9.21 12.78
CA VAL A 135 26.96 9.88 11.93
C VAL A 135 27.29 11.38 11.83
N ASP A 136 27.66 11.85 10.63
CA ASP A 136 27.80 13.27 10.31
C ASP A 136 26.84 13.66 9.19
N LYS A 137 26.48 14.95 9.17
CA LYS A 137 25.56 15.53 8.20
C LYS A 137 26.29 15.95 6.92
N ILE A 138 25.72 15.56 5.78
CA ILE A 138 26.16 15.96 4.44
C ILE A 138 25.09 16.86 3.85
N ASP A 139 25.44 18.10 3.53
CA ASP A 139 24.55 19.02 2.83
C ASP A 139 24.62 18.76 1.33
N LEU A 140 23.48 18.41 0.71
CA LEU A 140 23.44 18.00 -0.70
C LEU A 140 23.41 19.22 -1.63
N SER A 141 24.17 19.14 -2.72
CA SER A 141 24.12 20.09 -3.83
C SER A 141 22.77 20.00 -4.57
N GLU A 142 22.47 20.95 -5.46
CA GLU A 142 21.28 20.87 -6.33
C GLU A 142 21.21 19.50 -7.07
N GLU A 143 22.39 19.06 -7.53
CA GLU A 143 22.78 17.72 -7.95
C GLU A 143 22.17 16.59 -7.11
N GLY A 144 22.61 16.56 -5.85
CA GLY A 144 22.26 15.53 -4.88
C GLY A 144 20.79 15.58 -4.49
N GLN A 145 20.20 16.76 -4.39
CA GLN A 145 18.79 16.91 -4.04
C GLN A 145 17.88 16.36 -5.13
N LYS A 146 18.17 16.66 -6.41
CA LYS A 146 17.44 16.08 -7.55
C LYS A 146 17.55 14.55 -7.59
N LEU A 147 18.72 14.02 -7.25
CA LEU A 147 18.98 12.58 -7.30
C LEU A 147 18.32 11.81 -6.14
N LEU A 148 18.40 12.35 -4.92
CA LEU A 148 18.07 11.62 -3.69
C LEU A 148 16.75 12.07 -3.06
N GLY A 149 16.15 13.17 -3.52
CA GLY A 149 14.85 13.66 -3.07
C GLY A 149 14.86 14.30 -1.67
N VAL A 150 16.03 14.54 -1.08
CA VAL A 150 16.21 15.13 0.25
C VAL A 150 17.29 16.22 0.23
N PRO A 151 17.26 17.22 1.14
CA PRO A 151 18.22 18.32 1.19
C PRO A 151 19.58 17.97 1.83
N SER A 152 19.62 16.91 2.65
CA SER A 152 20.83 16.47 3.36
C SER A 152 20.73 14.98 3.74
N LEU A 153 21.85 14.37 4.06
CA LEU A 153 21.93 12.99 4.58
C LEU A 153 22.68 12.94 5.91
N GLY A 154 22.26 12.05 6.82
CA GLY A 154 23.05 11.61 7.97
C GLY A 154 23.66 10.24 7.68
N LEU A 155 24.99 10.17 7.51
CA LEU A 155 25.69 8.92 7.23
C LEU A 155 26.85 8.72 8.19
N HIS A 156 27.13 7.46 8.52
CA HIS A 156 28.32 7.10 9.26
C HIS A 156 29.59 7.49 8.49
N GLN A 157 30.51 8.17 9.17
CA GLN A 157 31.82 8.58 8.69
C GLN A 157 32.93 7.82 9.38
N MET A 158 34.05 7.68 8.68
CA MET A 158 35.30 7.15 9.24
C MET A 158 36.46 7.51 8.31
N HIS A 159 36.76 8.80 8.16
CA HIS A 159 37.84 9.25 7.27
C HIS A 159 38.56 10.52 7.75
N ARG A 160 39.81 10.66 7.30
CA ARG A 160 40.63 11.88 7.42
C ARG A 160 41.10 12.37 6.05
N ASP A 161 41.10 11.50 5.06
CA ASP A 161 41.51 11.82 3.70
C ASP A 161 40.29 12.25 2.88
N ALA A 162 40.51 13.03 1.82
CA ALA A 162 39.46 13.61 0.99
C ALA A 162 39.92 13.83 -0.46
N VAL A 163 38.94 13.78 -1.37
CA VAL A 163 39.09 14.38 -2.70
C VAL A 163 38.99 15.89 -2.55
N LEU A 164 39.95 16.62 -3.10
CA LEU A 164 40.08 18.07 -2.94
C LEU A 164 39.60 18.85 -4.17
N GLU A 165 39.44 18.16 -5.31
CA GLU A 165 39.01 18.75 -6.58
C GLU A 165 38.01 17.81 -7.27
N VAL A 166 36.93 18.36 -7.84
CA VAL A 166 35.95 17.55 -8.57
C VAL A 166 36.54 17.18 -9.93
N PRO A 167 36.67 15.89 -10.29
CA PRO A 167 37.20 15.51 -11.59
C PRO A 167 36.29 15.94 -12.74
N GLU A 168 36.88 16.16 -13.92
CA GLU A 168 36.15 16.62 -15.11
C GLU A 168 35.02 15.65 -15.50
N GLY A 169 33.83 16.20 -15.78
CA GLY A 169 32.65 15.42 -16.18
C GLY A 169 31.83 14.83 -15.04
N LEU A 170 32.22 15.08 -13.78
CA LEU A 170 31.47 14.68 -12.59
C LEU A 170 30.89 15.90 -11.87
N VAL A 171 29.85 15.65 -11.10
CA VAL A 171 29.27 16.63 -10.18
C VAL A 171 29.53 16.20 -8.74
N ASN A 172 29.74 17.17 -7.87
CA ASN A 172 29.75 16.94 -6.43
C ASN A 172 28.32 16.79 -5.92
N LEU A 173 28.01 15.73 -5.18
CA LEU A 173 26.69 15.50 -4.60
C LEU A 173 26.46 16.28 -3.29
N GLY A 174 27.53 16.70 -2.59
CA GLY A 174 27.38 17.43 -1.34
C GLY A 174 28.70 17.75 -0.63
N SER A 175 28.61 18.38 0.53
CA SER A 175 29.77 18.72 1.37
C SER A 175 29.43 18.68 2.86
N SER A 176 30.44 18.55 3.70
CA SER A 176 30.37 18.70 5.15
C SER A 176 31.30 19.85 5.61
N PRO A 177 31.25 20.29 6.88
CA PRO A 177 32.13 21.34 7.38
C PRO A 177 33.63 21.01 7.27
N LYS A 178 33.96 19.71 7.27
CA LYS A 178 35.33 19.23 7.24
C LYS A 178 35.76 18.73 5.85
N CYS A 179 34.84 18.25 5.01
CA CYS A 179 35.14 17.73 3.68
C CYS A 179 34.30 18.41 2.59
N GLY A 180 34.97 19.09 1.65
CA GLY A 180 34.31 19.85 0.59
C GLY A 180 33.66 19.01 -0.51
N ILE A 181 34.01 17.72 -0.62
CA ILE A 181 33.51 16.82 -1.67
C ILE A 181 33.07 15.52 -1.00
N GLN A 182 31.77 15.40 -0.74
CA GLN A 182 31.18 14.25 -0.04
C GLN A 182 30.58 13.22 -1.00
N GLY A 183 30.44 13.53 -2.28
CA GLY A 183 30.09 12.51 -3.27
C GLY A 183 30.39 12.91 -4.70
N LEU A 184 30.68 11.94 -5.55
CA LEU A 184 30.92 12.17 -6.98
C LEU A 184 29.84 11.44 -7.77
N TYR A 185 29.26 12.12 -8.75
CA TYR A 185 28.18 11.56 -9.55
C TYR A 185 28.32 11.85 -11.03
N GLN A 186 27.99 10.83 -11.81
CA GLN A 186 27.77 10.90 -13.25
C GLN A 186 26.58 9.99 -13.58
N ALA A 187 25.53 10.57 -14.16
CA ALA A 187 24.27 9.86 -14.41
C ALA A 187 24.47 8.55 -15.17
N GLY A 188 23.94 7.46 -14.62
CA GLY A 188 24.03 6.11 -15.18
C GLY A 188 25.44 5.50 -15.20
N ARG A 189 26.47 6.17 -14.66
CA ARG A 189 27.88 5.75 -14.78
C ARG A 189 28.64 5.66 -13.46
N LEU A 190 28.45 6.59 -12.55
CA LEU A 190 29.25 6.65 -11.33
C LEU A 190 28.46 7.27 -10.20
N ILE A 191 28.52 6.66 -9.03
CA ILE A 191 28.10 7.29 -7.78
C ILE A 191 29.09 6.91 -6.69
N SER A 192 29.62 7.87 -5.96
CA SER A 192 30.47 7.59 -4.81
C SER A 192 30.14 8.52 -3.66
N PHE A 193 30.33 8.05 -2.44
CA PHE A 193 30.19 8.83 -1.23
C PHE A 193 31.43 8.72 -0.38
N GLN A 194 31.88 9.84 0.17
CA GLN A 194 32.89 9.91 1.21
C GLN A 194 32.23 9.59 2.56
N ALA A 195 31.61 8.41 2.69
CA ALA A 195 30.86 7.97 3.87
C ALA A 195 30.72 6.43 3.89
N HIS A 196 30.07 5.88 4.93
CA HIS A 196 29.83 4.46 5.17
C HIS A 196 28.33 4.14 5.41
N PRO A 197 27.48 4.16 4.37
CA PRO A 197 26.06 3.79 4.48
C PRO A 197 25.82 2.33 4.89
N GLU A 198 26.85 1.49 4.87
CA GLU A 198 26.82 0.09 5.26
C GLU A 198 27.02 -0.15 6.76
N PHE A 199 27.43 0.86 7.52
CA PHE A 199 27.61 0.72 8.96
C PHE A 199 26.27 0.87 9.67
N ASP A 200 26.15 0.21 10.82
CA ASP A 200 24.98 0.24 11.69
C ASP A 200 25.42 0.44 13.15
N GLY A 201 24.45 0.49 14.06
CA GLY A 201 24.70 0.57 15.51
C GLY A 201 25.46 -0.62 16.09
N PHE A 202 25.79 -1.64 15.30
CA PHE A 202 26.69 -2.71 15.69
C PHE A 202 28.13 -2.47 15.19
N ILE A 203 28.31 -2.07 13.92
CA ILE A 203 29.63 -1.93 13.31
C ILE A 203 30.39 -0.71 13.83
N MET A 204 29.75 0.46 13.85
CA MET A 204 30.44 1.72 14.16
C MET A 204 31.07 1.73 15.57
N PRO A 205 30.37 1.34 16.66
CA PRO A 205 30.95 1.30 17.99
C PRO A 205 32.23 0.44 18.08
N ARG A 206 32.26 -0.70 17.38
CA ARG A 206 33.42 -1.62 17.40
C ARG A 206 34.64 -1.03 16.70
N ILE A 207 34.42 -0.25 15.64
CA ILE A 207 35.50 0.47 14.96
C ILE A 207 36.06 1.55 15.88
N LEU A 208 35.20 2.34 16.53
CA LEU A 208 35.62 3.39 17.46
C LEU A 208 36.43 2.83 18.63
N GLU A 209 35.93 1.76 19.28
CA GLU A 209 36.65 1.06 20.35
C GLU A 209 38.04 0.62 19.89
N THR A 210 38.14 0.06 18.68
CA THR A 210 39.42 -0.39 18.12
C THR A 210 40.38 0.78 17.89
N ARG A 211 39.91 1.91 17.35
CA ARG A 211 40.76 3.08 17.05
C ARG A 211 41.23 3.82 18.29
N HIS A 212 40.39 3.91 19.32
CA HIS A 212 40.77 4.46 20.62
C HIS A 212 41.84 3.60 21.31
N ASN A 213 41.65 2.27 21.33
CA ASN A 213 42.65 1.34 21.86
C ASN A 213 44.00 1.42 21.13
N GLN A 214 43.99 1.76 19.83
CA GLN A 214 45.19 2.00 19.02
C GLN A 214 45.80 3.41 19.22
N LYS A 215 45.20 4.26 20.06
CA LYS A 215 45.57 5.66 20.30
C LYS A 215 45.52 6.53 19.05
N ILE A 216 44.68 6.15 18.08
CA ILE A 216 44.40 6.95 16.88
C ILE A 216 43.40 8.05 17.23
N PHE A 217 42.45 7.76 18.11
CA PHE A 217 41.51 8.71 18.70
C PHE A 217 41.88 8.97 20.15
N ASP A 218 41.87 10.23 20.55
CA ASP A 218 41.95 10.60 21.96
C ASP A 218 40.60 10.35 22.66
N ASP A 219 40.57 10.52 23.99
CA ASP A 219 39.38 10.25 24.81
C ASP A 219 38.20 11.12 24.35
N ALA A 220 38.44 12.38 24.02
CA ALA A 220 37.41 13.31 23.58
C ALA A 220 36.77 12.88 22.25
N MET A 221 37.58 12.48 21.26
CA MET A 221 37.09 11.98 19.97
C MET A 221 36.34 10.64 20.12
N PHE A 222 36.81 9.75 21.00
CA PHE A 222 36.16 8.47 21.23
C PHE A 222 34.79 8.63 21.88
N GLU A 223 34.70 9.45 22.94
CA GLU A 223 33.44 9.74 23.62
C GLU A 223 32.43 10.39 22.68
N ASP A 224 32.86 11.37 21.87
CA ASP A 224 32.04 11.99 20.83
C ASP A 224 31.53 10.97 19.80
N GLY A 225 32.45 10.16 19.25
CA GLY A 225 32.10 9.15 18.25
C GLY A 225 31.11 8.12 18.78
N MET A 226 31.28 7.65 20.02
CA MET A 226 30.40 6.65 20.62
C MET A 226 29.00 7.20 20.88
N ALA A 227 28.89 8.46 21.30
CA ALA A 227 27.61 9.13 21.48
C ALA A 227 26.82 9.19 20.16
N ARG A 228 27.49 9.48 19.03
CA ARG A 228 26.86 9.59 17.70
C ARG A 228 26.70 8.26 16.96
N ALA A 229 27.26 7.16 17.45
CA ALA A 229 27.27 5.88 16.75
C ALA A 229 25.90 5.17 16.70
N GLN A 230 24.94 5.59 17.52
CA GLN A 230 23.56 5.08 17.55
C GLN A 230 22.53 6.09 17.03
N GLU A 231 23.00 7.24 16.53
CA GLU A 231 22.10 8.24 15.97
C GLU A 231 21.42 7.73 14.69
N HIS A 232 20.28 8.35 14.36
CA HIS A 232 19.55 8.04 13.13
C HIS A 232 20.48 8.21 11.93
N GLN A 233 20.53 7.18 11.09
CA GLN A 233 21.31 7.18 9.87
C GLN A 233 20.44 6.77 8.69
N ASP A 234 20.66 7.39 7.54
CA ASP A 234 19.84 7.18 6.34
C ASP A 234 20.23 5.88 5.58
N GLY A 235 20.94 4.95 6.25
CA GLY A 235 21.39 3.65 5.72
C GLY A 235 20.73 2.43 6.38
N VAL A 236 20.33 1.47 5.53
CA VAL A 236 19.65 0.17 5.81
C VAL A 236 18.21 0.22 6.38
N LEU A 237 17.30 0.89 5.68
CA LEU A 237 16.13 0.27 4.98
C LEU A 237 16.20 0.90 3.58
N MET A 238 16.64 0.15 2.56
CA MET A 238 17.33 0.83 1.44
C MET A 238 16.44 1.72 0.54
N SER A 239 15.10 1.56 0.56
CA SER A 239 14.01 2.55 0.30
C SER A 239 12.65 1.83 0.12
N ASN A 240 11.52 2.50 0.42
CA ASN A 240 10.16 2.14 -0.01
C ASN A 240 9.32 3.43 -0.19
N ALA A 241 8.87 3.70 -1.42
CA ALA A 241 8.01 4.83 -1.74
C ALA A 241 6.60 4.33 -2.06
N ILE A 242 5.58 5.04 -1.57
CA ILE A 242 4.24 4.88 -2.10
C ILE A 242 4.19 5.64 -3.41
N ARG A 243 4.03 4.91 -4.51
CA ARG A 243 3.82 5.50 -5.84
C ARG A 243 2.44 5.10 -6.32
N THR A 244 1.59 6.08 -6.51
CA THR A 244 0.32 5.90 -7.18
C THR A 244 0.51 6.17 -8.65
N ILE A 245 0.17 5.19 -9.47
CA ILE A 245 0.20 5.29 -10.93
C ILE A 245 -1.24 5.46 -11.39
N SER A 246 -1.51 6.50 -12.18
CA SER A 246 -2.84 6.66 -12.78
C SER A 246 -3.11 5.48 -13.71
N PRO A 247 -4.22 4.75 -13.53
CA PRO A 247 -4.57 3.68 -14.46
C PRO A 247 -4.95 4.22 -15.84
N SER A 248 -5.30 5.50 -15.96
CA SER A 248 -5.71 6.13 -17.23
C SER A 248 -4.51 6.52 -18.09
N SER A 249 -3.48 7.14 -17.49
CA SER A 249 -2.29 7.62 -18.23
C SER A 249 -1.07 6.72 -18.06
N GLY A 250 -0.99 5.92 -17.00
CA GLY A 250 0.21 5.18 -16.63
C GLY A 250 1.32 6.03 -15.99
N GLU A 251 1.04 7.30 -15.69
CA GLU A 251 2.00 8.23 -15.06
C GLU A 251 1.94 8.15 -13.53
N VAL A 252 3.05 8.51 -12.88
CA VAL A 252 3.09 8.69 -11.42
C VAL A 252 2.40 10.00 -11.08
N ILE A 253 1.32 9.93 -10.30
CA ILE A 253 0.47 11.07 -9.95
C ILE A 253 0.57 11.46 -8.47
N PHE A 254 1.09 10.55 -7.65
CA PHE A 254 1.37 10.78 -6.24
C PHE A 254 2.57 9.93 -5.84
N GLU A 255 3.48 10.55 -5.11
CA GLU A 255 4.62 9.87 -4.51
C GLU A 255 4.84 10.42 -3.10
N CYS A 256 4.93 9.53 -2.11
CA CYS A 256 5.34 9.89 -0.76
C CYS A 256 6.22 8.81 -0.14
N PRO A 257 7.02 9.13 0.89
CA PRO A 257 7.70 8.12 1.70
C PRO A 257 6.68 7.14 2.31
N GLY A 258 7.02 5.85 2.33
CA GLY A 258 6.23 4.86 3.04
C GLY A 258 6.50 4.91 4.55
N THR A 259 5.45 4.89 5.37
CA THR A 259 5.55 4.80 6.83
C THR A 259 6.26 3.52 7.24
N SER A 260 7.34 3.67 8.00
CA SER A 260 8.12 2.59 8.59
C SER A 260 7.37 1.87 9.73
N VAL A 261 7.88 0.72 10.16
CA VAL A 261 7.29 -0.04 11.29
C VAL A 261 7.36 0.76 12.59
N ASP A 262 8.46 1.48 12.84
CA ASP A 262 8.65 2.21 14.10
C ASP A 262 7.81 3.49 14.16
N GLU A 263 7.66 4.21 13.05
CA GLU A 263 6.71 5.33 12.96
C GLU A 263 5.26 4.87 13.16
N ALA A 264 4.91 3.71 12.60
CA ALA A 264 3.59 3.12 12.77
C ALA A 264 3.35 2.72 14.24
N ARG A 265 4.34 2.13 14.93
CA ARG A 265 4.28 1.84 16.37
C ARG A 265 4.09 3.11 17.19
N ALA A 266 4.88 4.16 16.93
CA ALA A 266 4.76 5.44 17.62
C ALA A 266 3.39 6.11 17.40
N SER A 267 2.79 5.95 16.20
CA SER A 267 1.43 6.42 15.92
C SER A 267 0.39 5.73 16.80
N VAL A 268 0.55 4.44 17.07
CA VAL A 268 -0.33 3.69 17.98
C VAL A 268 -0.26 4.23 19.42
N ASP A 269 0.94 4.57 19.91
CA ASP A 269 1.10 5.14 21.24
C ASP A 269 0.42 6.51 21.36
N ARG A 270 0.57 7.39 20.35
CA ARG A 270 -0.12 8.68 20.31
C ARG A 270 -1.64 8.52 20.22
N ALA A 271 -2.13 7.55 19.43
CA ALA A 271 -3.56 7.27 19.33
C ALA A 271 -4.13 6.82 20.68
N HIS A 272 -3.37 6.02 21.43
CA HIS A 272 -3.77 5.60 22.77
C HIS A 272 -3.83 6.79 23.74
N ALA A 273 -2.83 7.68 23.72
CA ALA A 273 -2.83 8.88 24.55
C ALA A 273 -4.03 9.81 24.24
N ALA A 274 -4.28 10.07 22.95
CA ALA A 274 -5.41 10.89 22.50
C ALA A 274 -6.77 10.29 22.89
N PHE A 275 -6.91 8.96 22.84
CA PHE A 275 -8.12 8.26 23.25
C PHE A 275 -8.51 8.53 24.71
N LEU A 276 -7.54 8.61 25.63
CA LEU A 276 -7.81 8.77 27.08
C LEU A 276 -8.54 10.07 27.41
N SER A 277 -8.28 11.15 26.65
CA SER A 277 -8.99 12.42 26.76
C SER A 277 -10.24 12.44 25.88
N TYR A 278 -10.14 11.99 24.62
CA TYR A 278 -11.23 12.08 23.65
C TYR A 278 -12.49 11.31 24.08
N ARG A 279 -12.33 10.13 24.69
CA ARG A 279 -13.47 9.32 25.16
C ARG A 279 -14.35 10.00 26.23
N LYS A 280 -13.87 11.09 26.84
CA LYS A 280 -14.59 11.86 27.88
C LYS A 280 -15.43 12.99 27.30
N THR A 281 -15.30 13.29 26.01
CA THR A 281 -16.14 14.28 25.32
C THR A 281 -17.59 13.81 25.29
N SER A 282 -18.53 14.73 25.11
CA SER A 282 -19.94 14.41 24.88
C SER A 282 -20.16 13.90 23.45
N LEU A 283 -21.24 13.14 23.24
CA LEU A 283 -21.62 12.73 21.89
C LEU A 283 -21.92 13.94 20.99
N ASP A 284 -22.55 14.98 21.53
CA ASP A 284 -22.91 16.19 20.77
C ASP A 284 -21.68 16.94 20.25
N GLU A 285 -20.62 17.05 21.07
CA GLU A 285 -19.33 17.62 20.62
C GLU A 285 -18.74 16.79 19.46
N ARG A 286 -18.78 15.46 19.56
CA ARG A 286 -18.27 14.57 18.50
C ARG A 286 -19.09 14.64 17.22
N LYS A 287 -20.42 14.75 17.34
CA LYS A 287 -21.32 14.99 16.19
C LYS A 287 -20.98 16.32 15.51
N ALA A 288 -20.83 17.40 16.27
CA ALA A 288 -20.51 18.72 15.73
C ALA A 288 -19.18 18.74 14.95
N LEU A 289 -18.14 18.09 15.49
CA LEU A 289 -16.85 17.94 14.80
C LEU A 289 -16.99 17.14 13.50
N THR A 290 -17.74 16.03 13.54
CA THR A 290 -17.95 15.17 12.37
C THR A 290 -18.72 15.89 11.27
N ILE A 291 -19.82 16.58 11.61
CA ILE A 291 -20.62 17.37 10.66
C ILE A 291 -19.75 18.43 9.98
N LYS A 292 -18.95 19.18 10.76
CA LYS A 292 -18.07 20.21 10.21
C LYS A 292 -17.02 19.63 9.25
N ALA A 293 -16.46 18.45 9.55
CA ALA A 293 -15.52 17.78 8.64
C ALA A 293 -16.23 17.35 7.33
N LEU A 294 -17.45 16.80 7.42
CA LEU A 294 -18.24 16.41 6.25
C LEU A 294 -18.62 17.61 5.39
N ASP A 295 -18.94 18.76 5.99
CA ASP A 295 -19.22 20.01 5.27
C ASP A 295 -17.97 20.52 4.53
N VAL A 296 -16.78 20.40 5.11
CA VAL A 296 -15.52 20.74 4.43
C VAL A 296 -15.32 19.88 3.18
N LEU A 297 -15.53 18.57 3.27
CA LEU A 297 -15.40 17.65 2.13
C LEU A 297 -16.44 17.94 1.05
N ALA A 298 -17.69 18.18 1.44
CA ALA A 298 -18.77 18.54 0.52
C ALA A 298 -18.45 19.84 -0.24
N GLY A 299 -17.81 20.81 0.42
CA GLY A 299 -17.39 22.08 -0.18
C GLY A 299 -16.30 21.96 -1.24
N ILE A 300 -15.58 20.83 -1.31
CA ILE A 300 -14.52 20.57 -2.30
C ILE A 300 -14.84 19.39 -3.22
N LYS A 301 -16.12 19.02 -3.36
CA LYS A 301 -16.59 17.82 -4.10
C LYS A 301 -15.95 17.65 -5.48
N ASP A 302 -15.92 18.70 -6.30
CA ASP A 302 -15.43 18.61 -7.68
C ASP A 302 -13.92 18.30 -7.72
N GLN A 303 -13.16 18.84 -6.78
CA GLN A 303 -11.74 18.50 -6.61
C GLN A 303 -11.59 17.03 -6.23
N LEU A 304 -12.38 16.54 -5.26
CA LEU A 304 -12.31 15.13 -4.84
C LEU A 304 -12.69 14.18 -5.98
N ALA A 305 -13.68 14.54 -6.80
CA ALA A 305 -14.09 13.79 -7.97
C ALA A 305 -12.95 13.69 -9.00
N GLN A 306 -12.23 14.79 -9.24
CA GLN A 306 -11.06 14.81 -10.11
C GLN A 306 -9.92 13.95 -9.56
N GLU A 307 -9.59 14.10 -8.27
CA GLU A 307 -8.56 13.30 -7.59
C GLU A 307 -8.87 11.80 -7.65
N LEU A 308 -10.12 11.40 -7.45
CA LEU A 308 -10.54 10.00 -7.58
C LEU A 308 -10.37 9.52 -9.02
N SER A 309 -10.90 10.26 -10.00
CA SER A 309 -10.84 9.86 -11.42
C SER A 309 -9.41 9.63 -11.88
N VAL A 310 -8.48 10.50 -11.45
CA VAL A 310 -7.05 10.38 -11.77
C VAL A 310 -6.39 9.21 -11.03
N GLN A 311 -6.68 9.01 -9.74
CA GLN A 311 -6.06 7.97 -8.91
C GLN A 311 -6.50 6.55 -9.26
N MET A 312 -7.77 6.36 -9.59
CA MET A 312 -8.35 5.01 -9.71
C MET A 312 -9.07 4.74 -11.03
N GLY A 313 -9.22 5.74 -11.89
CA GLY A 313 -9.74 5.57 -13.25
C GLY A 313 -11.26 5.62 -13.37
N ARG A 314 -12.01 5.93 -12.31
CA ARG A 314 -13.46 6.10 -12.43
C ARG A 314 -13.77 7.26 -13.39
N PRO A 315 -14.75 7.11 -14.30
CA PRO A 315 -15.21 8.23 -15.11
C PRO A 315 -15.68 9.41 -14.25
N ILE A 316 -15.20 10.61 -14.57
CA ILE A 316 -15.40 11.85 -13.80
C ILE A 316 -16.87 12.19 -13.57
N LYS A 317 -17.72 11.85 -14.53
CA LYS A 317 -19.17 12.06 -14.45
C LYS A 317 -19.83 11.28 -13.29
N PHE A 318 -19.19 10.20 -12.81
CA PHE A 318 -19.67 9.38 -11.70
C PHE A 318 -18.90 9.61 -10.40
N ALA A 319 -17.72 10.22 -10.45
CA ALA A 319 -16.85 10.35 -9.28
C ALA A 319 -17.45 11.24 -8.19
N GLY A 320 -18.16 12.31 -8.55
CA GLY A 320 -18.83 13.19 -7.58
C GLY A 320 -19.94 12.49 -6.78
N ALA A 321 -20.61 11.49 -7.37
CA ALA A 321 -21.70 10.77 -6.73
C ALA A 321 -21.24 9.94 -5.52
N GLU A 322 -19.97 9.53 -5.47
CA GLU A 322 -19.40 8.89 -4.28
C GLU A 322 -19.36 9.86 -3.09
N ILE A 323 -19.05 11.14 -3.30
CA ILE A 323 -19.01 12.14 -2.22
C ILE A 323 -20.43 12.40 -1.68
N ASP A 324 -21.40 12.53 -2.58
CA ASP A 324 -22.81 12.71 -2.21
C ASP A 324 -23.34 11.48 -1.45
N THR A 325 -22.96 10.27 -1.87
CA THR A 325 -23.36 9.01 -1.21
C THR A 325 -22.63 8.81 0.12
N MET A 326 -21.36 9.23 0.23
CA MET A 326 -20.59 9.24 1.47
C MET A 326 -21.28 10.12 2.51
N ARG A 327 -21.71 11.32 2.10
CA ARG A 327 -22.46 12.23 2.96
C ARG A 327 -23.76 11.60 3.46
N LYS A 328 -24.56 11.01 2.56
CA LYS A 328 -25.81 10.32 2.95
C LYS A 328 -25.58 9.22 3.98
N ARG A 329 -24.52 8.41 3.83
CA ARG A 329 -24.19 7.37 4.81
C ARG A 329 -23.77 7.96 6.15
N ALA A 330 -22.95 9.01 6.13
CA ALA A 330 -22.51 9.68 7.34
C ALA A 330 -23.67 10.35 8.10
N ASP A 331 -24.60 10.99 7.37
CA ASP A 331 -25.80 11.62 7.95
C ASP A 331 -26.69 10.57 8.66
N TYR A 332 -26.94 9.43 8.02
CA TYR A 332 -27.67 8.33 8.68
C TYR A 332 -26.97 7.87 9.97
N LEU A 333 -25.65 7.68 9.94
CA LEU A 333 -24.87 7.27 11.11
C LEU A 333 -24.91 8.30 12.24
N LEU A 334 -24.92 9.60 11.90
CA LEU A 334 -25.10 10.71 12.85
C LEU A 334 -26.48 10.68 13.49
N ASP A 335 -27.52 10.40 12.71
CA ASP A 335 -28.91 10.35 13.16
C ASP A 335 -29.11 9.22 14.18
N ILE A 336 -28.67 8.01 13.86
CA ILE A 336 -28.86 6.84 14.75
C ILE A 336 -27.92 6.81 15.95
N ALA A 337 -26.83 7.59 15.97
CA ALA A 337 -25.78 7.50 16.99
C ALA A 337 -26.30 7.62 18.43
N SER A 338 -27.31 8.49 18.67
CA SER A 338 -27.85 8.71 20.01
C SER A 338 -28.57 7.47 20.54
N GLU A 339 -29.35 6.81 19.69
CA GLU A 339 -30.04 5.56 20.03
C GLU A 339 -29.05 4.39 20.11
N ALA A 340 -28.18 4.27 19.10
CA ALA A 340 -27.21 3.18 19.02
C ALA A 340 -26.22 3.15 20.20
N LEU A 341 -25.88 4.31 20.78
CA LEU A 341 -24.96 4.43 21.91
C LEU A 341 -25.66 4.58 23.27
N ALA A 342 -26.99 4.56 23.32
CA ALA A 342 -27.75 4.69 24.56
C ALA A 342 -27.47 3.52 25.54
N HIS A 343 -27.66 3.78 26.83
CA HIS A 343 -27.67 2.73 27.83
C HIS A 343 -28.84 1.78 27.60
N LEU A 344 -28.60 0.49 27.78
CA LEU A 344 -29.65 -0.51 27.77
C LEU A 344 -30.17 -0.70 29.20
N PRO A 345 -31.47 -0.48 29.46
CA PRO A 345 -32.01 -0.63 30.81
C PRO A 345 -31.95 -2.08 31.26
N GLY A 346 -31.58 -2.31 32.52
CA GLY A 346 -31.81 -3.59 33.18
C GLY A 346 -33.29 -3.73 33.59
N GLN A 347 -33.69 -4.93 33.97
CA GLN A 347 -35.02 -5.11 34.58
C GLN A 347 -35.11 -4.32 35.90
N ASP A 348 -36.32 -3.88 36.25
CA ASP A 348 -36.56 -3.23 37.53
C ASP A 348 -36.44 -4.23 38.69
N GLU A 349 -35.77 -3.82 39.77
CA GLU A 349 -35.70 -4.56 41.03
C GLU A 349 -35.68 -3.57 42.20
N PRO A 350 -36.61 -3.67 43.17
CA PRO A 350 -36.65 -2.76 44.30
C PRO A 350 -35.33 -2.68 45.06
N GLY A 351 -34.84 -1.45 45.27
CA GLY A 351 -33.57 -1.20 45.96
C GLY A 351 -32.32 -1.31 45.09
N PHE A 352 -32.47 -1.56 43.77
CA PHE A 352 -31.35 -1.65 42.84
C PHE A 352 -31.53 -0.76 41.61
N ARG A 353 -30.41 -0.27 41.06
CA ARG A 353 -30.32 0.36 39.73
C ARG A 353 -29.45 -0.51 38.84
N ARG A 354 -29.97 -0.92 37.69
CA ARG A 354 -29.30 -1.84 36.76
C ARG A 354 -29.38 -1.32 35.34
N TRP A 355 -28.25 -1.31 34.65
CA TRP A 355 -28.18 -0.95 33.23
C TRP A 355 -26.89 -1.46 32.61
N ILE A 356 -26.83 -1.49 31.28
CA ILE A 356 -25.62 -1.76 30.51
C ILE A 356 -25.21 -0.46 29.82
N SER A 357 -23.98 -0.01 30.04
CA SER A 357 -23.39 1.08 29.25
C SER A 357 -22.60 0.53 28.07
N LYS A 358 -22.57 1.29 26.99
CA LYS A 358 -21.71 1.07 25.81
C LYS A 358 -20.53 2.01 25.91
N GLU A 359 -19.33 1.46 26.05
CA GLU A 359 -18.09 2.20 26.28
C GLU A 359 -17.19 2.10 25.06
N SER A 360 -16.56 3.18 24.64
CA SER A 360 -15.55 3.18 23.57
C SER A 360 -14.48 2.08 23.77
N VAL A 361 -14.14 1.33 22.73
CA VAL A 361 -13.15 0.23 22.80
C VAL A 361 -11.71 0.71 22.99
N GLY A 362 -11.31 1.84 22.38
CA GLY A 362 -9.92 2.32 22.34
C GLY A 362 -9.45 2.62 20.92
N PRO A 363 -8.13 2.69 20.66
CA PRO A 363 -7.59 2.90 19.32
C PRO A 363 -8.07 1.86 18.31
N VAL A 364 -8.60 2.33 17.18
CA VAL A 364 -9.11 1.51 16.06
C VAL A 364 -8.17 1.62 14.87
N LEU A 365 -7.76 0.48 14.31
CA LEU A 365 -7.04 0.43 13.03
C LEU A 365 -8.04 0.20 11.88
N ILE A 366 -8.11 1.14 10.94
CA ILE A 366 -8.91 1.01 9.72
C ILE A 366 -7.96 0.82 8.54
N VAL A 367 -8.16 -0.25 7.77
CA VAL A 367 -7.43 -0.54 6.53
C VAL A 367 -8.42 -0.44 5.37
N GLY A 368 -8.30 0.64 4.59
CA GLY A 368 -9.26 1.00 3.54
C GLY A 368 -8.92 0.42 2.17
N ALA A 369 -9.96 0.09 1.40
CA ALA A 369 -9.88 -0.30 0.00
C ALA A 369 -9.75 0.92 -0.94
N TRP A 370 -9.37 0.68 -2.20
CA TRP A 370 -9.18 1.73 -3.22
C TRP A 370 -10.39 1.98 -4.12
N ASN A 371 -11.36 1.07 -4.17
CA ASN A 371 -12.41 1.08 -5.18
C ASN A 371 -13.55 2.06 -4.88
N PHE A 372 -13.90 2.25 -3.60
CA PHE A 372 -14.80 3.29 -3.11
C PHE A 372 -14.24 3.90 -1.81
N PRO A 373 -13.10 4.59 -1.90
CA PRO A 373 -12.27 4.87 -0.74
C PRO A 373 -12.90 5.86 0.24
N TYR A 374 -13.82 6.74 -0.19
CA TYR A 374 -14.58 7.59 0.72
C TYR A 374 -15.76 6.83 1.34
N LEU A 375 -16.53 6.08 0.54
CA LEU A 375 -17.70 5.34 1.03
C LEU A 375 -17.32 4.29 2.07
N ILE A 376 -16.30 3.48 1.76
CA ILE A 376 -15.89 2.37 2.62
C ILE A 376 -15.30 2.90 3.92
N THR A 377 -14.48 3.95 3.84
CA THR A 377 -13.85 4.54 5.02
C THR A 377 -14.89 5.14 5.96
N ILE A 378 -15.91 5.84 5.45
CA ILE A 378 -16.90 6.51 6.31
C ILE A 378 -17.76 5.53 7.11
N ASN A 379 -18.02 4.33 6.56
CA ASN A 379 -18.79 3.27 7.21
C ASN A 379 -18.20 2.86 8.57
N THR A 380 -16.89 3.05 8.77
CA THR A 380 -16.17 2.65 9.99
C THR A 380 -15.57 3.84 10.74
N LEU A 381 -15.11 4.87 10.03
CA LEU A 381 -14.53 6.07 10.63
C LEU A 381 -15.54 6.87 11.47
N VAL A 382 -16.73 7.14 10.91
CA VAL A 382 -17.77 7.91 11.62
C VAL A 382 -18.25 7.21 12.89
N PRO A 383 -18.67 5.94 12.88
CA PRO A 383 -19.12 5.29 14.10
C PRO A 383 -17.99 5.12 15.12
N ALA A 384 -16.75 4.90 14.69
CA ALA A 384 -15.59 4.84 15.58
C ALA A 384 -15.38 6.17 16.34
N LEU A 385 -15.34 7.29 15.61
CA LEU A 385 -15.18 8.62 16.20
C LEU A 385 -16.36 8.98 17.09
N LEU A 386 -17.60 8.81 16.63
CA LEU A 386 -18.81 9.11 17.41
C LEU A 386 -18.93 8.25 18.68
N ALA A 387 -18.44 7.01 18.66
CA ALA A 387 -18.34 6.17 19.86
C ALA A 387 -17.25 6.61 20.85
N GLY A 388 -16.38 7.57 20.49
CA GLY A 388 -15.34 8.13 21.35
C GLY A 388 -13.97 7.45 21.23
N ASN A 389 -13.72 6.74 20.13
CA ASN A 389 -12.44 6.08 19.86
C ASN A 389 -11.46 7.02 19.16
N SER A 390 -10.16 6.75 19.28
CA SER A 390 -9.17 7.27 18.33
C SER A 390 -9.00 6.28 17.17
N VAL A 391 -8.58 6.78 16.01
CA VAL A 391 -8.57 6.05 14.75
C VAL A 391 -7.24 6.24 14.03
N ILE A 392 -6.69 5.15 13.52
CA ILE A 392 -5.54 5.12 12.63
C ILE A 392 -6.02 4.54 11.30
N LEU A 393 -5.98 5.35 10.24
CA LEU A 393 -6.37 4.95 8.89
C LEU A 393 -5.12 4.63 8.05
N LYS A 394 -5.06 3.42 7.52
CA LYS A 394 -4.14 3.05 6.43
C LYS A 394 -4.96 3.04 5.13
N PRO A 395 -4.82 4.05 4.23
CA PRO A 395 -5.47 4.00 2.94
C PRO A 395 -4.83 2.94 2.04
N SER A 396 -5.48 2.64 0.92
CA SER A 396 -4.82 1.93 -0.17
C SER A 396 -3.71 2.81 -0.77
N PRO A 397 -2.52 2.25 -1.07
CA PRO A 397 -1.45 2.93 -1.82
C PRO A 397 -1.88 3.46 -3.21
N GLN A 398 -3.03 3.00 -3.72
CA GLN A 398 -3.57 3.40 -5.01
C GLN A 398 -4.49 4.63 -4.94
N THR A 399 -5.02 4.96 -3.76
CA THR A 399 -5.86 6.16 -3.55
C THR A 399 -5.44 6.88 -2.26
N PRO A 400 -4.14 7.19 -2.07
CA PRO A 400 -3.63 7.68 -0.79
C PRO A 400 -4.18 9.05 -0.41
N GLN A 401 -4.44 9.93 -1.39
CA GLN A 401 -4.87 11.31 -1.12
C GLN A 401 -6.22 11.38 -0.39
N VAL A 402 -7.05 10.32 -0.48
CA VAL A 402 -8.34 10.26 0.23
C VAL A 402 -8.17 10.39 1.73
N ALA A 403 -7.17 9.71 2.31
CA ALA A 403 -6.90 9.81 3.74
C ALA A 403 -6.37 11.20 4.12
N ASP A 404 -5.58 11.83 3.26
CA ASP A 404 -5.07 13.19 3.47
C ASP A 404 -6.23 14.20 3.50
N ARG A 405 -7.17 14.09 2.55
CA ARG A 405 -8.37 14.96 2.50
C ARG A 405 -9.28 14.77 3.71
N LEU A 406 -9.49 13.52 4.13
CA LEU A 406 -10.20 13.24 5.38
C LEU A 406 -9.50 13.88 6.58
N LYS A 407 -8.17 13.73 6.68
CA LYS A 407 -7.38 14.28 7.78
C LYS A 407 -7.44 15.80 7.83
N GLU A 408 -7.23 16.45 6.69
CA GLU A 408 -7.36 17.91 6.54
C GLU A 408 -8.76 18.41 6.94
N ALA A 409 -9.81 17.67 6.58
CA ALA A 409 -11.18 18.04 6.93
C ALA A 409 -11.43 17.96 8.44
N PHE A 410 -10.98 16.89 9.10
CA PHE A 410 -11.10 16.75 10.56
C PHE A 410 -10.21 17.75 11.32
N ASP A 411 -9.03 18.07 10.80
CA ASP A 411 -8.16 19.12 11.37
C ASP A 411 -8.85 20.49 11.31
N LYS A 412 -9.42 20.85 10.14
CA LYS A 412 -10.22 22.08 9.98
C LYS A 412 -11.47 22.08 10.85
N ALA A 413 -12.05 20.91 11.11
CA ALA A 413 -13.17 20.78 12.03
C ALA A 413 -12.77 21.11 13.48
N GLY A 414 -11.50 20.93 13.84
CA GLY A 414 -10.97 21.11 15.19
C GLY A 414 -10.95 19.80 15.97
N LEU A 415 -10.89 18.65 15.30
CA LEU A 415 -10.69 17.37 15.97
C LEU A 415 -9.36 17.42 16.75
N PRO A 416 -9.32 16.96 18.02
CA PRO A 416 -8.08 16.99 18.79
C PRO A 416 -6.96 16.20 18.11
N ALA A 417 -5.72 16.67 18.29
CA ALA A 417 -4.54 16.02 17.72
C ALA A 417 -4.48 14.53 18.07
N ASP A 418 -3.98 13.73 17.11
CA ASP A 418 -3.79 12.28 17.22
C ASP A 418 -5.06 11.43 17.44
N VAL A 419 -6.26 12.04 17.53
CA VAL A 419 -7.53 11.30 17.53
C VAL A 419 -7.77 10.63 16.18
N PHE A 420 -7.39 11.27 15.09
CA PHE A 420 -7.39 10.68 13.76
C PHE A 420 -6.00 10.80 13.14
N GLN A 421 -5.40 9.67 12.76
CA GLN A 421 -4.07 9.59 12.18
C GLN A 421 -4.10 8.78 10.87
N VAL A 422 -3.12 9.03 9.99
CA VAL A 422 -3.00 8.38 8.67
C VAL A 422 -1.64 7.71 8.55
N LEU A 423 -1.59 6.47 8.05
CA LEU A 423 -0.35 5.72 7.78
C LEU A 423 -0.26 5.35 6.30
N HIS A 424 0.64 5.99 5.57
CA HIS A 424 0.91 5.70 4.15
C HIS A 424 1.87 4.55 4.02
N THR A 425 1.38 3.31 3.97
CA THR A 425 2.26 2.13 3.82
C THR A 425 1.70 1.11 2.84
N GLY A 426 2.55 0.62 1.94
CA GLY A 426 2.27 -0.55 1.08
C GLY A 426 2.72 -1.85 1.73
N SER A 427 3.44 -1.78 2.86
CA SER A 427 3.97 -2.94 3.56
C SER A 427 2.87 -3.65 4.34
N LEU A 428 2.57 -4.88 3.94
CA LEU A 428 1.70 -5.77 4.71
C LEU A 428 2.33 -6.05 6.09
N GLU A 429 3.65 -6.15 6.17
CA GLU A 429 4.36 -6.40 7.44
C GLU A 429 4.16 -5.26 8.44
N THR A 430 4.24 -4.00 7.99
CA THR A 430 3.97 -2.84 8.86
C THR A 430 2.56 -2.91 9.46
N VAL A 431 1.55 -3.27 8.65
CA VAL A 431 0.16 -3.44 9.12
C VAL A 431 0.04 -4.61 10.09
N LYS A 432 0.68 -5.76 9.78
CA LYS A 432 0.68 -6.94 10.67
C LYS A 432 1.34 -6.63 12.02
N GLU A 433 2.44 -5.89 12.02
CA GLU A 433 3.16 -5.52 13.24
C GLU A 433 2.33 -4.62 14.16
N ILE A 434 1.68 -3.57 13.61
CA ILE A 434 0.81 -2.72 14.43
C ILE A 434 -0.48 -3.44 14.86
N ALA A 435 -1.01 -4.36 14.04
CA ALA A 435 -2.17 -5.18 14.38
C ALA A 435 -1.90 -6.12 15.57
N LYS A 436 -0.64 -6.45 15.89
CA LYS A 436 -0.25 -7.23 17.08
C LYS A 436 -0.17 -6.38 18.36
N LEU A 437 -0.19 -5.06 18.27
CA LEU A 437 0.03 -4.19 19.44
C LEU A 437 -1.19 -4.19 20.38
N PRO A 438 -1.04 -4.49 21.68
CA PRO A 438 -2.14 -4.52 22.67
C PRO A 438 -2.97 -3.24 22.76
N ALA A 439 -2.39 -2.10 22.36
CA ALA A 439 -3.03 -0.79 22.34
C ALA A 439 -4.12 -0.66 21.27
N ILE A 440 -4.02 -1.38 20.14
CA ILE A 440 -5.10 -1.47 19.14
C ILE A 440 -6.22 -2.36 19.69
N LYS A 441 -7.45 -1.86 19.70
CA LYS A 441 -8.61 -2.51 20.33
C LYS A 441 -9.66 -3.03 19.36
N GLN A 442 -9.61 -2.57 18.11
CA GLN A 442 -10.45 -3.03 17.01
C GLN A 442 -9.70 -2.86 15.70
N ILE A 443 -9.89 -3.79 14.76
CA ILE A 443 -9.34 -3.72 13.42
C ILE A 443 -10.47 -3.86 12.41
N CYS A 444 -10.64 -2.86 11.56
CA CYS A 444 -11.56 -2.89 10.44
C CYS A 444 -10.75 -3.00 9.16
N PHE A 445 -10.98 -4.04 8.38
CA PHE A 445 -10.31 -4.27 7.10
C PHE A 445 -11.36 -4.43 6.00
N THR A 446 -11.21 -3.65 4.93
CA THR A 446 -11.96 -3.85 3.69
C THR A 446 -10.99 -4.12 2.55
N GLY A 447 -11.20 -5.20 1.81
CA GLY A 447 -10.30 -5.59 0.72
C GLY A 447 -10.48 -7.05 0.31
N SER A 448 -9.44 -7.66 -0.26
CA SER A 448 -9.53 -9.05 -0.71
C SER A 448 -9.61 -10.06 0.44
N THR A 449 -10.22 -11.22 0.19
CA THR A 449 -10.31 -12.33 1.15
C THR A 449 -8.94 -12.77 1.66
N ALA A 450 -7.93 -12.81 0.78
CA ALA A 450 -6.55 -13.11 1.17
C ALA A 450 -5.98 -12.07 2.16
N GLY A 451 -6.29 -10.78 1.96
CA GLY A 451 -5.90 -9.72 2.89
C GLY A 451 -6.59 -9.85 4.25
N GLY A 452 -7.89 -10.16 4.26
CA GLY A 452 -8.65 -10.41 5.49
C GLY A 452 -8.10 -11.59 6.29
N LEU A 453 -7.79 -12.71 5.61
CA LEU A 453 -7.15 -13.87 6.23
C LEU A 453 -5.77 -13.53 6.81
N ALA A 454 -4.97 -12.72 6.13
CA ALA A 454 -3.67 -12.28 6.62
C ALA A 454 -3.76 -11.42 7.90
N ILE A 455 -4.81 -10.60 8.04
CA ILE A 455 -5.09 -9.86 9.28
C ILE A 455 -5.50 -10.81 10.40
N ARG A 456 -6.36 -11.80 10.12
CA ARG A 456 -6.76 -12.82 11.11
C ARG A 456 -5.56 -13.63 11.60
N GLU A 457 -4.69 -14.05 10.69
CA GLU A 457 -3.45 -14.75 11.02
C GLU A 457 -2.56 -13.90 11.92
N ALA A 458 -2.33 -12.63 11.55
CA ALA A 458 -1.50 -11.71 12.32
C ALA A 458 -2.04 -11.43 13.73
N THR A 459 -3.35 -11.56 13.92
CA THR A 459 -4.03 -11.31 15.20
C THR A 459 -4.36 -12.57 15.99
N ALA A 460 -4.07 -13.77 15.48
CA ALA A 460 -4.45 -15.04 16.11
C ALA A 460 -3.91 -15.22 17.54
N GLY A 461 -2.80 -14.54 17.89
CA GLY A 461 -2.26 -14.51 19.25
C GLY A 461 -3.00 -13.58 20.22
N ARG A 462 -4.09 -12.93 19.80
CA ARG A 462 -4.85 -11.93 20.56
C ARG A 462 -6.35 -12.19 20.49
N ILE A 463 -7.05 -11.86 21.57
CA ILE A 463 -8.52 -11.79 21.58
C ILE A 463 -8.93 -10.35 21.21
N VAL A 464 -8.51 -9.90 20.02
CA VAL A 464 -8.90 -8.60 19.48
C VAL A 464 -10.01 -8.82 18.45
N PRO A 465 -11.12 -8.09 18.50
CA PRO A 465 -12.12 -8.13 17.44
C PRO A 465 -11.51 -7.71 16.10
N VAL A 466 -12.01 -8.31 15.03
CA VAL A 466 -11.68 -7.95 13.65
C VAL A 466 -12.99 -7.89 12.88
N ASN A 467 -13.23 -6.77 12.21
CA ASN A 467 -14.34 -6.57 11.28
C ASN A 467 -13.80 -6.65 9.85
N LEU A 468 -14.32 -7.56 9.05
CA LEU A 468 -13.86 -7.86 7.69
C LEU A 468 -14.99 -7.65 6.70
N GLU A 469 -14.76 -6.78 5.72
CA GLU A 469 -15.60 -6.67 4.52
C GLU A 469 -14.77 -7.08 3.31
N LEU A 470 -15.11 -8.24 2.74
CA LEU A 470 -14.29 -8.89 1.74
C LEU A 470 -15.02 -8.95 0.39
N GLY A 471 -14.35 -9.59 -0.56
CA GLY A 471 -14.82 -9.75 -1.92
C GLY A 471 -16.06 -10.63 -2.07
N GLY A 472 -16.55 -10.69 -3.30
CA GLY A 472 -17.77 -11.38 -3.68
C GLY A 472 -17.62 -12.19 -4.96
N LYS A 473 -18.65 -12.96 -5.27
CA LYS A 473 -18.89 -13.51 -6.61
C LYS A 473 -20.38 -13.45 -6.87
N ASP A 474 -20.90 -12.23 -6.83
CA ASP A 474 -22.30 -11.99 -6.53
C ASP A 474 -23.18 -12.42 -7.71
N PRO A 475 -24.13 -13.33 -7.48
CA PRO A 475 -24.96 -13.87 -8.54
C PRO A 475 -26.19 -13.00 -8.83
N ALA A 476 -26.62 -13.02 -10.09
CA ALA A 476 -27.94 -12.55 -10.52
C ALA A 476 -28.72 -13.71 -11.12
N TYR A 477 -30.00 -13.86 -10.79
CA TYR A 477 -30.90 -14.81 -11.44
C TYR A 477 -32.04 -14.10 -12.16
N VAL A 478 -32.12 -14.30 -13.47
CA VAL A 478 -33.16 -13.77 -14.35
C VAL A 478 -34.20 -14.85 -14.61
N ARG A 479 -35.38 -14.71 -14.00
CA ARG A 479 -36.50 -15.64 -14.15
C ARG A 479 -37.18 -15.49 -15.52
N ALA A 480 -37.95 -16.51 -15.90
CA ALA A 480 -38.67 -16.56 -17.17
C ALA A 480 -39.68 -15.40 -17.35
N ASP A 481 -40.16 -14.80 -16.26
CA ASP A 481 -41.15 -13.72 -16.26
C ASP A 481 -40.54 -12.32 -16.16
N ALA A 482 -39.21 -12.21 -16.04
CA ALA A 482 -38.51 -10.94 -15.86
C ALA A 482 -38.76 -9.95 -17.01
N ASP A 483 -38.70 -8.65 -16.72
CA ASP A 483 -38.62 -7.63 -17.76
C ASP A 483 -37.20 -7.63 -18.34
N LEU A 484 -36.99 -8.33 -19.46
CA LEU A 484 -35.65 -8.61 -19.99
C LEU A 484 -34.86 -7.33 -20.32
N LYS A 485 -35.48 -6.35 -20.97
CA LYS A 485 -34.82 -5.11 -21.36
C LYS A 485 -34.40 -4.30 -20.14
N TRP A 486 -35.32 -4.12 -19.19
CA TRP A 486 -35.03 -3.38 -17.97
C TRP A 486 -34.00 -4.10 -17.10
N THR A 487 -34.11 -5.43 -17.01
CA THR A 487 -33.16 -6.27 -16.28
C THR A 487 -31.77 -6.21 -16.91
N ALA A 488 -31.66 -6.26 -18.24
CA ALA A 488 -30.38 -6.19 -18.95
C ALA A 488 -29.68 -4.86 -18.66
N ALA A 489 -30.40 -3.74 -18.73
CA ALA A 489 -29.85 -2.41 -18.41
C ALA A 489 -29.23 -2.35 -17.00
N ASN A 490 -29.93 -2.87 -15.99
CA ASN A 490 -29.44 -2.84 -14.62
C ASN A 490 -28.33 -3.88 -14.36
N ILE A 491 -28.39 -5.07 -14.96
CA ILE A 491 -27.34 -6.08 -14.81
C ILE A 491 -26.05 -5.64 -15.50
N VAL A 492 -26.12 -5.01 -16.68
CA VAL A 492 -24.94 -4.43 -17.32
C VAL A 492 -24.35 -3.38 -16.39
N ASP A 493 -25.12 -2.39 -15.93
CA ASP A 493 -24.61 -1.36 -15.02
C ASP A 493 -24.01 -1.98 -13.75
N GLY A 494 -24.72 -2.89 -13.08
CA GLY A 494 -24.24 -3.57 -11.88
C GLY A 494 -23.03 -4.48 -12.08
N ALA A 495 -22.74 -4.93 -13.30
CA ALA A 495 -21.57 -5.74 -13.62
C ALA A 495 -20.36 -4.90 -14.05
N ILE A 496 -20.58 -3.76 -14.73
CA ILE A 496 -19.48 -3.00 -15.36
C ILE A 496 -19.31 -1.57 -14.84
N PHE A 497 -20.18 -1.07 -13.94
CA PHE A 497 -19.97 0.20 -13.26
C PHE A 497 -18.62 0.20 -12.53
N ASN A 498 -17.91 1.33 -12.57
CA ASN A 498 -16.53 1.44 -12.07
C ASN A 498 -15.57 0.38 -12.69
N SER A 499 -15.86 -0.04 -13.93
CA SER A 499 -15.16 -1.10 -14.66
C SER A 499 -15.24 -2.46 -13.96
N GLY A 500 -16.36 -2.75 -13.29
CA GLY A 500 -16.60 -3.99 -12.54
C GLY A 500 -15.81 -4.10 -11.23
N GLN A 501 -15.20 -3.01 -10.78
CA GLN A 501 -14.36 -2.98 -9.58
C GLN A 501 -15.22 -2.59 -8.36
N SER A 502 -16.20 -3.42 -8.05
CA SER A 502 -17.07 -3.31 -6.86
C SER A 502 -17.09 -4.65 -6.15
N CYS A 503 -17.07 -4.67 -4.81
CA CYS A 503 -17.18 -5.93 -4.07
C CYS A 503 -18.56 -6.57 -4.25
N CYS A 504 -19.58 -5.77 -4.55
CA CYS A 504 -20.95 -6.22 -4.85
C CYS A 504 -21.35 -6.07 -6.32
N ALA A 505 -20.37 -6.07 -7.23
CA ALA A 505 -20.65 -6.14 -8.66
C ALA A 505 -21.33 -7.47 -9.00
N VAL A 506 -22.26 -7.46 -9.95
CA VAL A 506 -22.82 -8.69 -10.51
C VAL A 506 -21.74 -9.39 -11.32
N GLU A 507 -21.28 -10.54 -10.85
CA GLU A 507 -20.15 -11.24 -11.48
C GLU A 507 -20.53 -12.57 -12.14
N ARG A 508 -21.76 -13.05 -11.93
CA ARG A 508 -22.28 -14.25 -12.61
C ARG A 508 -23.79 -14.21 -12.75
N VAL A 509 -24.27 -14.40 -13.97
CA VAL A 509 -25.68 -14.26 -14.31
C VAL A 509 -26.25 -15.62 -14.70
N TYR A 510 -27.26 -16.07 -13.97
CA TYR A 510 -28.05 -17.24 -14.28
C TYR A 510 -29.34 -16.79 -14.96
N VAL A 511 -29.69 -17.41 -16.08
CA VAL A 511 -30.88 -17.02 -16.86
C VAL A 511 -31.71 -18.24 -17.17
N HIS A 512 -33.00 -18.17 -16.86
CA HIS A 512 -33.93 -19.24 -17.18
C HIS A 512 -33.91 -19.56 -18.67
N GLN A 513 -33.89 -20.84 -19.01
CA GLN A 513 -33.69 -21.33 -20.38
C GLN A 513 -34.65 -20.75 -21.42
N ASP A 514 -35.90 -20.48 -21.01
CA ASP A 514 -36.96 -19.95 -21.87
C ASP A 514 -36.68 -18.53 -22.37
N VAL A 515 -35.86 -17.76 -21.66
CA VAL A 515 -35.56 -16.35 -21.98
C VAL A 515 -34.08 -16.07 -22.19
N HIS A 516 -33.21 -17.08 -22.08
CA HIS A 516 -31.75 -16.91 -22.14
C HIS A 516 -31.29 -16.19 -23.43
N ASP A 517 -31.70 -16.68 -24.60
CA ASP A 517 -31.18 -16.15 -25.87
C ASP A 517 -31.73 -14.74 -26.16
N ASP A 518 -32.97 -14.44 -25.73
CA ASP A 518 -33.54 -13.09 -25.77
C ASP A 518 -32.79 -12.14 -24.82
N PHE A 519 -32.51 -12.60 -23.60
CA PHE A 519 -31.80 -11.81 -22.62
C PHE A 519 -30.36 -11.48 -23.04
N VAL A 520 -29.65 -12.43 -23.65
CA VAL A 520 -28.31 -12.19 -24.23
C VAL A 520 -28.37 -11.09 -25.30
N ARG A 521 -29.43 -11.04 -26.13
CA ARG A 521 -29.61 -9.96 -27.12
C ARG A 521 -29.83 -8.60 -26.45
N GLU A 522 -30.61 -8.54 -25.37
CA GLU A 522 -30.81 -7.30 -24.61
C GLU A 522 -29.52 -6.82 -23.94
N LEU A 523 -28.70 -7.73 -23.38
CA LEU A 523 -27.38 -7.41 -22.85
C LEU A 523 -26.45 -6.85 -23.92
N GLN A 524 -26.44 -7.44 -25.12
CA GLN A 524 -25.68 -6.93 -26.26
C GLN A 524 -26.15 -5.52 -26.64
N SER A 525 -27.45 -5.32 -26.79
CA SER A 525 -28.01 -4.02 -27.16
C SER A 525 -27.70 -2.92 -26.14
N GLU A 526 -27.69 -3.23 -24.85
CA GLU A 526 -27.33 -2.26 -23.81
C GLU A 526 -25.82 -1.94 -23.87
N LEU A 527 -24.98 -2.98 -23.94
CA LEU A 527 -23.53 -2.83 -23.90
C LEU A 527 -22.97 -2.08 -25.13
N GLU A 528 -23.67 -2.08 -26.27
CA GLU A 528 -23.37 -1.25 -27.44
C GLU A 528 -23.34 0.25 -27.10
N GLY A 529 -24.15 0.71 -26.14
CA GLY A 529 -24.25 2.10 -25.73
C GLY A 529 -23.09 2.61 -24.86
N TYR A 530 -22.24 1.72 -24.36
CA TYR A 530 -21.15 2.08 -23.47
C TYR A 530 -19.91 2.58 -24.23
N LYS A 531 -19.17 3.51 -23.62
CA LYS A 531 -17.94 4.10 -24.15
C LYS A 531 -16.79 3.87 -23.17
N LEU A 532 -15.84 3.05 -23.57
CA LEU A 532 -14.56 2.87 -22.88
C LEU A 532 -13.61 4.01 -23.26
N GLY A 533 -12.94 4.64 -22.29
CA GLY A 533 -12.04 5.75 -22.59
C GLY A 533 -11.43 6.41 -21.37
N ASP A 534 -10.78 7.55 -21.60
CA ASP A 534 -10.17 8.35 -20.53
C ASP A 534 -11.22 8.71 -19.47
N SER A 535 -10.88 8.42 -18.21
CA SER A 535 -11.65 8.78 -17.03
C SER A 535 -12.06 10.25 -16.95
N LEU A 536 -11.29 11.18 -17.54
CA LEU A 536 -11.58 12.62 -17.49
C LEU A 536 -12.46 13.11 -18.66
N ASP A 537 -12.71 12.29 -19.68
CA ASP A 537 -13.67 12.61 -20.74
C ASP A 537 -15.11 12.42 -20.20
N GLN A 538 -15.91 13.48 -20.24
CA GLN A 538 -17.31 13.50 -19.76
C GLN A 538 -18.21 12.48 -20.48
N SER A 539 -17.85 12.06 -21.69
CA SER A 539 -18.61 11.07 -22.45
C SER A 539 -18.25 9.62 -22.11
N THR A 540 -17.14 9.39 -21.40
CA THR A 540 -16.72 8.05 -20.97
C THR A 540 -17.74 7.44 -19.99
N THR A 541 -18.10 6.17 -20.21
CA THR A 541 -18.97 5.40 -19.30
C THR A 541 -18.20 4.27 -18.60
N ILE A 542 -17.11 3.78 -19.19
CA ILE A 542 -16.22 2.77 -18.62
C ILE A 542 -14.79 3.31 -18.62
N GLY A 543 -14.12 3.30 -17.46
CA GLY A 543 -12.72 3.71 -17.33
C GLY A 543 -11.74 2.55 -17.44
N PRO A 544 -10.43 2.78 -17.23
CA PRO A 544 -9.47 1.69 -17.08
C PRO A 544 -9.75 0.88 -15.80
N VAL A 545 -9.23 -0.34 -15.74
CA VAL A 545 -9.08 -1.05 -14.46
C VAL A 545 -7.83 -0.59 -13.74
N ILE A 546 -7.73 -0.87 -12.45
CA ILE A 546 -6.81 -0.20 -11.53
C ILE A 546 -5.33 -0.37 -11.86
N SER A 547 -4.97 -1.44 -12.58
CA SER A 547 -3.58 -1.72 -12.94
C SER A 547 -3.46 -2.70 -14.10
N LYS A 548 -2.28 -2.74 -14.73
CA LYS A 548 -1.94 -3.75 -15.74
C LYS A 548 -1.99 -5.19 -15.19
N ALA A 549 -1.76 -5.36 -13.88
CA ALA A 549 -1.90 -6.65 -13.23
C ALA A 549 -3.39 -7.09 -13.20
N ALA A 550 -4.31 -6.16 -12.94
CA ALA A 550 -5.74 -6.41 -13.03
C ALA A 550 -6.15 -6.78 -14.47
N VAL A 551 -5.69 -6.02 -15.48
CA VAL A 551 -5.90 -6.36 -16.91
C VAL A 551 -5.49 -7.81 -17.20
N LYS A 552 -4.28 -8.20 -16.78
CA LYS A 552 -3.77 -9.56 -16.99
C LYS A 552 -4.61 -10.62 -16.28
N SER A 553 -5.05 -10.37 -15.05
CA SER A 553 -5.86 -11.30 -14.27
C SER A 553 -7.24 -11.51 -14.90
N ILE A 554 -7.89 -10.42 -15.31
CA ILE A 554 -9.20 -10.46 -15.96
C ILE A 554 -9.10 -11.17 -17.32
N GLN A 555 -8.08 -10.84 -18.12
CA GLN A 555 -7.86 -11.51 -19.40
C GLN A 555 -7.61 -13.02 -19.23
N ALA A 556 -6.91 -13.44 -18.18
CA ALA A 556 -6.69 -14.86 -17.90
C ALA A 556 -8.00 -15.63 -17.61
N GLN A 557 -8.98 -14.99 -16.96
CA GLN A 557 -10.31 -15.60 -16.76
C GLN A 557 -11.09 -15.71 -18.08
N VAL A 558 -10.98 -14.70 -18.95
CA VAL A 558 -11.57 -14.74 -20.30
C VAL A 558 -10.95 -15.88 -21.11
N ASP A 559 -9.62 -15.98 -21.12
CA ASP A 559 -8.90 -17.01 -21.88
C ASP A 559 -9.24 -18.42 -21.38
N ASP A 560 -9.30 -18.62 -20.05
CA ASP A 560 -9.73 -19.89 -19.43
C ASP A 560 -11.15 -20.28 -19.84
N ALA A 561 -12.09 -19.32 -19.82
CA ALA A 561 -13.47 -19.56 -20.21
C ALA A 561 -13.56 -19.95 -21.69
N LEU A 562 -12.90 -19.20 -22.59
CA LEU A 562 -12.90 -19.49 -24.03
C LEU A 562 -12.24 -20.85 -24.33
N GLN A 563 -11.15 -21.19 -23.65
CA GLN A 563 -10.50 -22.50 -23.80
C GLN A 563 -11.40 -23.65 -23.37
N LYS A 564 -12.27 -23.42 -22.37
CA LYS A 564 -13.26 -24.40 -21.88
C LYS A 564 -14.59 -24.37 -22.63
N GLY A 565 -14.70 -23.58 -23.70
CA GLY A 565 -15.84 -23.59 -24.61
C GLY A 565 -16.85 -22.46 -24.39
N ALA A 566 -16.56 -21.46 -23.57
CA ALA A 566 -17.34 -20.23 -23.54
C ALA A 566 -17.30 -19.53 -24.90
N VAL A 567 -18.33 -18.74 -25.19
CA VAL A 567 -18.45 -17.94 -26.40
C VAL A 567 -18.47 -16.47 -26.04
N ASP A 568 -17.57 -15.69 -26.64
CA ASP A 568 -17.59 -14.23 -26.54
C ASP A 568 -18.74 -13.68 -27.39
N ALA A 569 -19.77 -13.19 -26.70
CA ALA A 569 -20.95 -12.57 -27.29
C ALA A 569 -20.90 -11.03 -27.17
N THR A 570 -19.72 -10.45 -26.88
CA THR A 570 -19.57 -8.99 -26.79
C THR A 570 -19.94 -8.33 -28.12
N PRO A 571 -20.81 -7.30 -28.12
CA PRO A 571 -21.21 -6.63 -29.34
C PRO A 571 -20.07 -5.82 -29.94
N ALA A 572 -20.18 -5.53 -31.25
CA ALA A 572 -19.21 -4.68 -31.92
C ALA A 572 -19.31 -3.24 -31.39
N ASN A 573 -18.21 -2.73 -30.82
CA ASN A 573 -18.10 -1.37 -30.33
C ASN A 573 -16.70 -0.82 -30.62
N ALA A 574 -16.64 0.38 -31.21
CA ALA A 574 -15.39 0.98 -31.63
C ALA A 574 -14.43 1.24 -30.45
N SER A 575 -14.97 1.64 -29.29
CA SER A 575 -14.19 1.90 -28.08
C SER A 575 -13.65 0.62 -27.42
N PHE A 576 -14.31 -0.52 -27.63
CA PHE A 576 -13.83 -1.81 -27.12
C PHE A 576 -12.73 -2.41 -28.01
N SER A 577 -12.72 -2.02 -29.28
CA SER A 577 -11.76 -2.53 -30.27
C SER A 577 -10.48 -1.70 -30.35
N THR A 578 -10.55 -0.41 -29.97
CA THR A 578 -9.41 0.52 -30.02
C THR A 578 -9.11 1.04 -28.62
N LEU A 579 -8.38 0.26 -27.83
CA LEU A 579 -8.01 0.63 -26.47
C LEU A 579 -6.91 1.71 -26.48
N PRO A 580 -6.94 2.68 -25.55
CA PRO A 580 -5.82 3.58 -25.36
C PRO A 580 -4.53 2.80 -25.06
N GLN A 581 -3.42 3.20 -25.68
CA GLN A 581 -2.13 2.51 -25.54
C GLN A 581 -1.48 2.77 -24.16
N ALA A 582 -1.66 3.97 -23.63
CA ALA A 582 -1.28 4.34 -22.28
C ALA A 582 -2.34 3.84 -21.29
N GLY A 583 -1.95 3.52 -20.05
CA GLY A 583 -2.88 3.06 -19.02
C GLY A 583 -3.16 1.56 -18.97
N SER A 584 -4.25 1.20 -18.30
CA SER A 584 -4.65 -0.16 -17.90
C SER A 584 -6.08 -0.46 -18.35
N TYR A 585 -6.31 -0.40 -19.66
CA TYR A 585 -7.64 -0.62 -20.26
C TYR A 585 -7.86 -2.09 -20.60
N ILE A 586 -9.08 -2.56 -20.34
CA ILE A 586 -9.60 -3.84 -20.82
C ILE A 586 -11.05 -3.63 -21.25
N ALA A 587 -11.41 -4.18 -22.40
CA ALA A 587 -12.78 -4.11 -22.89
C ALA A 587 -13.69 -5.00 -22.03
N PRO A 588 -14.95 -4.58 -21.81
CA PRO A 588 -15.93 -5.46 -21.20
C PRO A 588 -16.09 -6.74 -22.04
N ARG A 589 -16.46 -7.84 -21.39
CA ARG A 589 -16.77 -9.10 -22.08
C ARG A 589 -18.09 -9.69 -21.62
N LEU A 590 -18.95 -9.97 -22.59
CA LEU A 590 -20.15 -10.77 -22.40
C LEU A 590 -19.84 -12.20 -22.81
N LEU A 591 -19.79 -13.12 -21.84
CA LEU A 591 -19.44 -14.53 -22.08
C LEU A 591 -20.69 -15.39 -21.92
N THR A 592 -20.99 -16.22 -22.92
CA THR A 592 -22.07 -17.20 -22.87
C THR A 592 -21.52 -18.62 -22.92
N ASN A 593 -22.37 -19.63 -22.71
CA ASN A 593 -21.93 -21.03 -22.63
C ASN A 593 -20.87 -21.27 -21.54
N VAL A 594 -20.94 -20.48 -20.45
CA VAL A 594 -20.07 -20.61 -19.29
C VAL A 594 -20.58 -21.70 -18.34
N THR A 595 -19.68 -22.34 -17.61
CA THR A 595 -19.99 -23.35 -16.59
C THR A 595 -19.18 -23.08 -15.31
N HIS A 596 -19.55 -23.72 -14.21
CA HIS A 596 -18.81 -23.63 -12.94
C HIS A 596 -17.39 -24.23 -12.99
N ASP A 597 -17.05 -24.99 -14.02
CA ASP A 597 -15.65 -25.44 -14.25
C ASP A 597 -14.74 -24.29 -14.72
N MET A 598 -15.31 -23.15 -15.10
CA MET A 598 -14.60 -21.97 -15.58
C MET A 598 -14.33 -20.99 -14.43
N SER A 599 -13.12 -20.46 -14.36
CA SER A 599 -12.70 -19.54 -13.29
C SER A 599 -13.56 -18.27 -13.23
N VAL A 600 -14.07 -17.80 -14.37
CA VAL A 600 -14.96 -16.64 -14.46
C VAL A 600 -16.28 -16.83 -13.69
N MET A 601 -16.69 -18.06 -13.38
CA MET A 601 -17.91 -18.37 -12.62
C MET A 601 -17.67 -18.58 -11.12
N THR A 602 -16.42 -18.80 -10.69
CA THR A 602 -16.10 -19.28 -9.34
C THR A 602 -15.11 -18.39 -8.58
N ALA A 603 -14.19 -17.72 -9.27
CA ALA A 603 -13.24 -16.79 -8.68
C ALA A 603 -13.70 -15.34 -8.87
N GLU A 604 -13.49 -14.49 -7.86
CA GLU A 604 -13.72 -13.04 -7.97
C GLU A 604 -12.95 -12.46 -9.16
N THR A 605 -13.64 -11.70 -10.01
CA THR A 605 -13.09 -11.09 -11.22
C THR A 605 -12.58 -9.68 -10.92
N PHE A 606 -13.38 -8.88 -10.21
CA PHE A 606 -13.11 -7.46 -9.95
C PHE A 606 -12.79 -6.67 -11.22
N GLY A 607 -13.60 -6.88 -12.26
CA GLY A 607 -13.38 -6.41 -13.62
C GLY A 607 -14.63 -6.53 -14.48
N PRO A 608 -14.65 -5.95 -15.69
CA PRO A 608 -15.89 -5.75 -16.44
C PRO A 608 -16.30 -7.00 -17.24
N LEU A 609 -16.58 -8.12 -16.56
CA LEU A 609 -17.04 -9.36 -17.18
C LEU A 609 -18.51 -9.65 -16.84
N ILE A 610 -19.26 -10.13 -17.82
CA ILE A 610 -20.67 -10.53 -17.70
C ILE A 610 -20.79 -11.98 -18.17
N PRO A 611 -20.47 -12.98 -17.34
CA PRO A 611 -20.66 -14.38 -17.70
C PRO A 611 -22.12 -14.80 -17.47
N VAL A 612 -22.74 -15.37 -18.50
CA VAL A 612 -24.17 -15.71 -18.55
C VAL A 612 -24.35 -17.21 -18.74
N MET A 613 -24.90 -17.87 -17.72
CA MET A 613 -25.16 -19.30 -17.67
C MET A 613 -26.66 -19.58 -17.79
N LYS A 614 -27.03 -20.51 -18.67
CA LYS A 614 -28.40 -21.01 -18.81
C LYS A 614 -28.76 -21.95 -17.65
N VAL A 615 -29.96 -21.82 -17.10
CA VAL A 615 -30.52 -22.71 -16.07
C VAL A 615 -31.95 -23.15 -16.42
N GLU A 616 -32.34 -24.35 -16.02
CA GLU A 616 -33.58 -25.02 -16.38
C GLU A 616 -34.75 -24.72 -15.42
N SER A 617 -34.45 -24.20 -14.21
CA SER A 617 -35.44 -23.98 -13.14
C SER A 617 -34.95 -23.00 -12.07
N ASP A 618 -35.89 -22.50 -11.26
CA ASP A 618 -35.60 -21.71 -10.06
C ASP A 618 -34.71 -22.50 -9.08
N GLU A 619 -34.99 -23.80 -8.88
CA GLU A 619 -34.26 -24.65 -7.95
C GLU A 619 -32.79 -24.84 -8.38
N GLN A 620 -32.55 -25.01 -9.68
CA GLN A 620 -31.19 -25.07 -10.21
C GLN A 620 -30.48 -23.72 -10.07
N ALA A 621 -31.18 -22.61 -10.32
CA ALA A 621 -30.62 -21.27 -10.15
C ALA A 621 -30.15 -21.06 -8.71
N VAL A 622 -31.04 -21.23 -7.73
CA VAL A 622 -30.71 -21.08 -6.29
C VAL A 622 -29.54 -21.97 -5.89
N LYS A 623 -29.53 -23.24 -6.31
CA LYS A 623 -28.42 -24.15 -6.04
C LYS A 623 -27.09 -23.60 -6.57
N LEU A 624 -27.06 -23.14 -7.82
CA LEU A 624 -25.85 -22.61 -8.44
C LEU A 624 -25.45 -21.25 -7.86
N MET A 625 -26.40 -20.39 -7.49
CA MET A 625 -26.15 -19.13 -6.78
C MET A 625 -25.45 -19.40 -5.43
N ASN A 626 -25.83 -20.45 -4.71
CA ASN A 626 -25.19 -20.80 -3.44
C ASN A 626 -23.87 -21.59 -3.59
N ASP A 627 -23.61 -22.16 -4.78
CA ASP A 627 -22.35 -22.84 -5.11
C ASP A 627 -21.21 -21.84 -5.31
N SER A 628 -20.78 -21.25 -4.20
CA SER A 628 -19.66 -20.30 -4.12
C SER A 628 -19.13 -20.25 -2.69
N GLU A 629 -17.84 -19.98 -2.55
CA GLU A 629 -17.19 -19.69 -1.27
C GLU A 629 -17.58 -18.29 -0.73
N TYR A 630 -18.17 -17.45 -1.57
CA TYR A 630 -18.58 -16.08 -1.28
C TYR A 630 -20.09 -15.99 -1.01
N GLY A 631 -20.49 -14.89 -0.36
CA GLY A 631 -21.89 -14.60 -0.04
C GLY A 631 -22.06 -13.14 0.39
N LEU A 632 -21.60 -12.19 -0.43
CA LEU A 632 -21.76 -10.76 -0.12
C LEU A 632 -23.17 -10.30 -0.50
N THR A 633 -23.47 -10.22 -1.79
CA THR A 633 -24.82 -9.92 -2.29
C THR A 633 -25.30 -10.92 -3.34
N ALA A 634 -26.61 -10.91 -3.59
CA ALA A 634 -27.25 -11.66 -4.65
C ALA A 634 -28.46 -10.89 -5.19
N SER A 635 -28.89 -11.16 -6.42
CA SER A 635 -30.09 -10.55 -6.99
C SER A 635 -30.99 -11.53 -7.73
N ILE A 636 -32.30 -11.34 -7.61
CA ILE A 636 -33.35 -12.11 -8.30
C ILE A 636 -34.20 -11.13 -9.11
N TRP A 637 -34.40 -11.41 -10.39
CA TRP A 637 -35.11 -10.53 -11.33
C TRP A 637 -36.37 -11.23 -11.82
N THR A 638 -37.54 -10.66 -11.51
CA THR A 638 -38.86 -11.28 -11.72
C THR A 638 -39.99 -10.27 -11.59
N LYS A 639 -41.13 -10.54 -12.25
CA LYS A 639 -42.37 -9.75 -12.05
C LYS A 639 -43.20 -10.33 -10.91
N ASP A 640 -43.05 -11.61 -10.60
CA ASP A 640 -43.66 -12.28 -9.46
C ASP A 640 -42.82 -12.05 -8.19
N ILE A 641 -43.12 -10.95 -7.50
CA ILE A 641 -42.41 -10.53 -6.27
C ILE A 641 -42.55 -11.57 -5.16
N ALA A 642 -43.73 -12.15 -4.97
CA ALA A 642 -43.96 -13.13 -3.92
C ALA A 642 -43.05 -14.35 -4.11
N ARG A 643 -42.93 -14.83 -5.36
CA ARG A 643 -42.00 -15.91 -5.66
C ARG A 643 -40.53 -15.47 -5.57
N GLY A 644 -40.21 -14.20 -5.86
CA GLY A 644 -38.89 -13.63 -5.58
C GLY A 644 -38.53 -13.71 -4.08
N GLU A 645 -39.44 -13.33 -3.19
CA GLU A 645 -39.27 -13.38 -1.73
C GLU A 645 -39.17 -14.82 -1.22
N GLU A 646 -39.91 -15.77 -1.80
CA GLU A 646 -39.74 -17.19 -1.48
C GLU A 646 -38.32 -17.69 -1.81
N LEU A 647 -37.79 -17.31 -2.98
CA LEU A 647 -36.46 -17.73 -3.42
C LEU A 647 -35.34 -17.05 -2.64
N GLU A 648 -35.51 -15.77 -2.25
CA GLU A 648 -34.48 -15.03 -1.52
C GLU A 648 -34.16 -15.68 -0.17
N ALA A 649 -35.16 -16.31 0.47
CA ALA A 649 -35.02 -16.97 1.76
C ALA A 649 -34.03 -18.14 1.75
N ASP A 650 -33.79 -18.75 0.58
CA ASP A 650 -32.87 -19.85 0.38
C ASP A 650 -31.47 -19.39 -0.09
N ILE A 651 -31.27 -18.10 -0.34
CA ILE A 651 -29.98 -17.56 -0.82
C ILE A 651 -29.02 -17.29 0.34
N GLU A 652 -27.79 -17.78 0.22
CA GLU A 652 -26.75 -17.62 1.24
C GLU A 652 -25.89 -16.36 0.98
N ALA A 653 -26.48 -15.18 1.17
CA ALA A 653 -25.80 -13.89 1.04
C ALA A 653 -26.18 -12.91 2.13
N GLY A 654 -25.31 -11.94 2.42
CA GLY A 654 -25.58 -10.91 3.42
C GLY A 654 -26.58 -9.84 2.99
N THR A 655 -26.75 -9.63 1.68
CA THR A 655 -27.82 -8.81 1.12
C THR A 655 -28.40 -9.46 -0.12
N VAL A 656 -29.71 -9.70 -0.14
CA VAL A 656 -30.40 -10.20 -1.33
C VAL A 656 -31.30 -9.10 -1.87
N PHE A 657 -31.27 -8.92 -3.18
CA PHE A 657 -32.04 -7.92 -3.89
C PHE A 657 -33.10 -8.60 -4.76
N ILE A 658 -34.30 -8.03 -4.82
CA ILE A 658 -35.29 -8.35 -5.84
C ILE A 658 -35.36 -7.16 -6.79
N ASN A 659 -35.13 -7.39 -8.09
CA ASN A 659 -35.14 -6.38 -9.14
C ASN A 659 -34.17 -5.20 -8.85
N ARG A 660 -32.98 -5.50 -8.31
CA ARG A 660 -31.92 -4.53 -8.05
C ARG A 660 -30.58 -5.25 -7.88
N CYS A 661 -29.48 -4.52 -7.97
CA CYS A 661 -28.15 -4.99 -7.59
C CYS A 661 -27.25 -3.78 -7.25
N ASP A 662 -26.05 -4.05 -6.72
CA ASP A 662 -24.96 -3.08 -6.50
C ASP A 662 -25.41 -1.76 -5.82
N CYS A 663 -26.33 -1.85 -4.86
CA CYS A 663 -26.90 -0.67 -4.21
C CYS A 663 -27.05 -0.82 -2.69
N PRO A 664 -25.94 -0.76 -1.92
CA PRO A 664 -25.99 -0.84 -0.47
C PRO A 664 -26.66 0.40 0.14
N ASN A 665 -27.64 0.18 1.02
CA ASN A 665 -28.40 1.24 1.69
C ASN A 665 -27.85 1.51 3.11
N PRO A 666 -27.61 2.77 3.54
CA PRO A 666 -27.12 3.09 4.88
C PRO A 666 -27.93 2.51 6.05
N ASP A 667 -29.24 2.36 5.90
CA ASP A 667 -30.15 1.89 6.95
C ASP A 667 -30.16 0.37 7.14
N LEU A 668 -29.58 -0.38 6.21
CA LEU A 668 -29.43 -1.82 6.28
C LEU A 668 -28.01 -2.21 6.68
N ALA A 669 -27.89 -3.32 7.40
CA ALA A 669 -26.59 -3.85 7.78
C ALA A 669 -25.85 -4.35 6.53
N TRP A 670 -24.60 -3.92 6.37
CA TRP A 670 -23.70 -4.43 5.35
C TRP A 670 -22.84 -5.55 5.95
N ILE A 671 -23.03 -6.76 5.42
CA ILE A 671 -22.50 -8.01 5.98
C ILE A 671 -22.09 -8.92 4.82
N GLY A 672 -20.95 -9.60 4.96
CA GLY A 672 -20.60 -10.72 4.09
C GLY A 672 -20.85 -12.06 4.80
N TRP A 673 -21.50 -13.00 4.14
CA TRP A 673 -21.59 -14.39 4.56
C TRP A 673 -20.40 -15.19 4.03
N LYS A 674 -20.18 -16.40 4.58
CA LYS A 674 -19.09 -17.30 4.19
C LYS A 674 -17.72 -16.58 4.24
N ASN A 675 -16.95 -16.61 3.15
CA ASN A 675 -15.65 -15.94 3.07
C ASN A 675 -15.74 -14.45 2.66
N SER A 676 -16.95 -13.90 2.48
CA SER A 676 -17.15 -12.48 2.12
C SER A 676 -17.07 -11.52 3.31
N GLY A 677 -17.05 -12.01 4.55
CA GLY A 677 -16.88 -11.09 5.68
C GLY A 677 -16.98 -11.71 7.06
N LEU A 678 -16.75 -10.85 8.05
CA LEU A 678 -16.93 -11.13 9.47
C LEU A 678 -17.30 -9.84 10.18
N GLY A 679 -18.47 -9.81 10.82
CA GLY A 679 -18.99 -8.62 11.48
C GLY A 679 -19.95 -7.84 10.58
N SER A 680 -20.11 -6.55 10.84
CA SER A 680 -21.11 -5.72 10.17
C SER A 680 -20.70 -4.25 10.21
N THR A 681 -20.99 -3.52 9.14
CA THR A 681 -21.05 -2.05 9.16
C THR A 681 -22.44 -1.57 8.72
N LEU A 682 -22.69 -0.26 8.83
CA LEU A 682 -23.98 0.35 8.50
C LEU A 682 -25.15 -0.22 9.33
N GLY A 683 -26.36 0.25 9.03
CA GLY A 683 -27.59 -0.16 9.70
C GLY A 683 -27.63 0.15 11.20
N PRO A 684 -28.63 -0.38 11.92
CA PRO A 684 -28.84 -0.10 13.34
C PRO A 684 -27.70 -0.58 14.25
N ARG A 685 -26.83 -1.47 13.75
CA ARG A 685 -25.72 -2.08 14.50
C ARG A 685 -24.35 -1.52 14.13
N ALA A 686 -24.28 -0.44 13.35
CA ALA A 686 -23.03 0.17 12.87
C ALA A 686 -22.01 0.49 13.98
N PHE A 687 -22.46 0.71 15.21
CA PHE A 687 -21.64 1.09 16.36
C PHE A 687 -21.10 -0.09 17.17
N ASP A 688 -21.63 -1.29 16.99
CA ASP A 688 -21.35 -2.44 17.86
C ASP A 688 -19.86 -2.84 17.83
N ALA A 689 -19.21 -2.68 16.68
CA ALA A 689 -17.77 -2.91 16.52
C ALA A 689 -16.88 -1.93 17.31
N PHE A 690 -17.43 -0.80 17.77
CA PHE A 690 -16.67 0.32 18.33
C PHE A 690 -16.98 0.57 19.80
N VAL A 691 -17.79 -0.29 20.41
CA VAL A 691 -18.13 -0.24 21.84
C VAL A 691 -17.94 -1.60 22.51
N THR A 692 -17.69 -1.57 23.81
CA THR A 692 -17.76 -2.72 24.70
C THR A 692 -18.82 -2.50 25.76
N MET A 693 -19.52 -3.56 26.16
CA MET A 693 -20.60 -3.46 27.14
C MET A 693 -20.07 -3.56 28.56
N LYS A 694 -20.56 -2.69 29.44
CA LYS A 694 -20.29 -2.72 30.88
C LYS A 694 -21.60 -2.80 31.65
N SER A 695 -21.77 -3.87 32.41
CA SER A 695 -22.95 -4.05 33.28
C SER A 695 -22.75 -3.30 34.60
N HIS A 696 -23.76 -2.52 34.99
CA HIS A 696 -23.81 -1.80 36.26
C HIS A 696 -24.93 -2.39 37.11
N HIS A 697 -24.61 -2.68 38.37
CA HIS A 697 -25.55 -3.23 39.33
C HIS A 697 -25.38 -2.55 40.68
N ILE A 698 -26.15 -1.50 40.93
CA ILE A 698 -25.98 -0.63 42.08
C ILE A 698 -27.07 -0.92 43.11
N ARG A 699 -26.68 -1.36 44.31
CA ARG A 699 -27.58 -1.42 45.47
C ARG A 699 -27.71 -0.01 46.04
N GLN A 700 -28.94 0.50 46.14
CA GLN A 700 -29.19 1.88 46.54
C GLN A 700 -29.03 2.13 48.05
N THR A 701 -29.19 1.10 48.86
CA THR A 701 -29.02 1.16 50.32
C THR A 701 -28.10 0.05 50.79
N HIS A 702 -27.05 0.39 51.52
CA HIS A 702 -26.32 -0.57 52.35
C HIS A 702 -26.51 -0.16 53.82
N GLY A 703 -26.63 -1.15 54.69
CA GLY A 703 -26.79 -0.94 56.13
C GLY A 703 -25.58 -0.31 56.78
#